data_AF-A0A970EHP5-F1
#
_entry.id   AF-A0A970EHP5-F1
#
_cell.length_a   1.000
_cell.length_b   1.000
_cell.length_c   1.000
_cell.angle_alpha   90.00
_cell.angle_beta   90.00
_cell.angle_gamma   90.00
#
_symmetry.space_group_name_H-M   'P 1'
#
loop_
_entity.id
_entity.type
_entity.pdbx_description
1 polymer ?
#
loop_
_entity_poly.entity_id
_entity_poly.type
_entity_poly.pdbx_seq_one_letter_code
_entity_poly.pdbx_strand_id
1 'polypeptide(L)'
;MPKVQIWIDEKEVWAEEGSNLLEAALAAGIHIPHLCHDPRLKPFGSCRLCFVEIEGRRGPVPACGNIVQAGMKVTTNNETIRALRKKALELLMTEHCGDCVAPCQLACPAHIDIQGFIAHIANGRRDAAAALIKEQLPFPSVCGRVCPRFCEAECRRNIVDEPVNICALKRYAGDYDLVNYNKYAPTPLPPTGKTVAVVGGGPAGLTAAYYLALMGHAVTIYDRGPELGGMLRYGIPEYRLPKATLDQEIKLITDLCAEVRLGQVFGRDFTLESLQEAYDAVFLGLGSQAAQMLGLENEDTPGILNGIGFLRAVAEGNPPDIGRNVVVVGGGNTAMDAARTAIRLGAENVTVVYRRGREEMPANIVEIEEAEEEGVKFQLLANPTGYICSPDHVEGVECVRMELGEPDASGRRRPIAVQGSEFTLPADTVILAIGQKLQAEEVTSCGLLICDRGNVKADENTGVTSIPGVFAAGDCVTGPKTVVEAVGAAKRVALAMDQYLRGVEITPEKQEFNCTMGEHWQEINPAYFADREKIARRNEVLLKAAERKTNFKEFNLGLTPEMAKKETERCLSCGCQDAFDCKLRLYAGEYEVDIKRLGTQEKRYEIITGDYIVQDENKCILCGNCVRICQEVQDNGVMGFVNRGFDTTVKPNMGVPLAQTQCESCGQCLSACPTGALTAASILAKPGPFKDDRVVTTTCTMCNTGCTLELHIAADTITKVTSPLRTGHNDGNLCNLGRFADRIVHDENRLTKPLVRDGATHKEVSWEKAVQITAGILAEAQKYQGADGIAVLVSPALTNEENYLAQKFARTVLGTNNIESTNPVPELLPVKTATFAEVEASDYILLVGEDITLDFPIVAQKIRKAVENGAQLVVLAEEPTRLDKFAHHTLLVNFHRLPEVLLVLYAWGKQKGLLTPTAQLPYAGEDLQRLINALPNMVRVKADKVTGMLADFAAAKRPVIIANGDSLGDEEHYLLNEILAGTGKTGQGSGLVCLYRGGNAYGQTEMGVHPDLLPGRLPVNSKEAQQKVGYLLPQLLEKASRNEILALVILGDDFILSPEIIGKDTMVVVAASTWRDDLALADVVLPLATFAESDGTVINCEGRLLPVNAALEPFGGKNNLEIIYDLAKALGKPLSQQSAAEILAEAKAAGALQIVADDLASDEADAIA
;
A
#
# COMPACT_ATOMS: atom_id res chain seq x y z
N MET A 1 30.22 -26.03 3.34
CA MET A 1 31.69 -26.00 3.10
C MET A 1 32.39 -25.51 4.37
N PRO A 2 33.72 -25.60 4.56
CA PRO A 2 34.35 -24.99 5.73
C PRO A 2 34.15 -23.46 5.70
N LYS A 3 33.91 -22.85 6.86
CA LYS A 3 33.91 -21.39 6.98
C LYS A 3 35.34 -20.88 6.99
N VAL A 4 35.62 -19.87 6.18
CA VAL A 4 36.91 -19.19 6.08
C VAL A 4 36.78 -17.72 6.44
N GLN A 5 37.87 -17.17 6.95
CA GLN A 5 37.96 -15.78 7.35
C GLN A 5 38.27 -14.88 6.14
N ILE A 6 37.47 -13.83 5.98
CA ILE A 6 37.68 -12.74 5.00
C ILE A 6 37.47 -11.38 5.68
N TRP A 7 37.90 -10.31 5.02
CA TRP A 7 37.69 -8.93 5.46
C TRP A 7 36.95 -8.14 4.39
N ILE A 8 35.89 -7.44 4.77
CA ILE A 8 35.13 -6.55 3.89
C ILE A 8 35.05 -5.18 4.56
N ASP A 9 35.65 -4.16 3.97
CA ASP A 9 35.81 -2.81 4.55
C ASP A 9 36.36 -2.86 5.99
N GLU A 10 37.45 -3.60 6.17
CA GLU A 10 38.13 -3.86 7.45
C GLU A 10 37.31 -4.66 8.49
N LYS A 11 36.03 -4.97 8.21
CA LYS A 11 35.20 -5.83 9.06
C LYS A 11 35.52 -7.30 8.79
N GLU A 12 35.78 -8.04 9.87
CA GLU A 12 35.97 -9.48 9.83
C GLU A 12 34.65 -10.20 9.54
N VAL A 13 34.66 -11.10 8.55
CA VAL A 13 33.50 -11.89 8.12
C VAL A 13 33.88 -13.36 7.99
N TRP A 14 33.06 -14.24 8.56
CA TRP A 14 33.19 -15.70 8.45
C TRP A 14 32.16 -16.23 7.46
N ALA A 15 32.62 -16.65 6.28
CA ALA A 15 31.75 -17.11 5.20
C ALA A 15 32.18 -18.48 4.69
N GLU A 16 31.27 -19.21 4.07
CA GLU A 16 31.59 -20.52 3.49
C GLU A 16 32.56 -20.38 2.31
N GLU A 17 33.66 -21.12 2.33
CA GLU A 17 34.62 -21.13 1.23
C GLU A 17 33.97 -21.60 -0.07
N GLY A 18 34.20 -20.90 -1.18
CA GLY A 18 33.57 -21.20 -2.47
C GLY A 18 32.16 -20.64 -2.65
N SER A 19 31.53 -20.08 -1.60
CA SER A 19 30.24 -19.39 -1.72
C SER A 19 30.37 -18.06 -2.47
N ASN A 20 29.25 -17.52 -2.93
CA ASN A 20 29.21 -16.25 -3.65
C ASN A 20 29.61 -15.07 -2.74
N LEU A 21 30.52 -14.20 -3.20
CA LEU A 21 31.01 -13.08 -2.39
C LEU A 21 29.93 -12.02 -2.08
N LEU A 22 29.02 -11.74 -3.02
CA LEU A 22 27.91 -10.81 -2.78
C LEU A 22 26.97 -11.37 -1.71
N GLU A 23 26.62 -12.65 -1.80
CA GLU A 23 25.79 -13.33 -0.81
C GLU A 23 26.45 -13.37 0.57
N ALA A 24 27.75 -13.66 0.63
CA ALA A 24 28.52 -13.63 1.88
C ALA A 24 28.52 -12.25 2.53
N ALA A 25 28.66 -11.17 1.74
CA ALA A 25 28.58 -9.81 2.23
C ALA A 25 27.18 -9.49 2.80
N LEU A 26 26.12 -9.81 2.04
CA LEU A 26 24.73 -9.56 2.46
C LEU A 26 24.37 -10.34 3.74
N ALA A 27 24.79 -11.61 3.84
CA ALA A 27 24.61 -12.43 5.04
C ALA A 27 25.35 -11.86 6.27
N ALA A 28 26.44 -11.12 6.08
CA ALA A 28 27.19 -10.43 7.13
C ALA A 28 26.64 -9.02 7.48
N GLY A 29 25.49 -8.65 6.91
CA GLY A 29 24.88 -7.34 7.06
C GLY A 29 25.63 -6.23 6.32
N ILE A 30 26.46 -6.57 5.32
CA ILE A 30 27.21 -5.60 4.53
C ILE A 30 26.51 -5.40 3.19
N HIS A 31 25.95 -4.20 3.00
CA HIS A 31 25.22 -3.88 1.78
C HIS A 31 26.18 -3.54 0.64
N ILE A 32 26.02 -4.23 -0.49
CA ILE A 32 26.68 -3.90 -1.76
C ILE A 32 25.58 -3.62 -2.79
N PRO A 33 25.53 -2.44 -3.43
CA PRO A 33 24.48 -2.09 -4.39
C PRO A 33 24.33 -3.08 -5.54
N HIS A 34 23.09 -3.45 -5.87
CA HIS A 34 22.77 -4.37 -6.97
C HIS A 34 21.33 -4.22 -7.46
N LEU A 35 21.12 -4.42 -8.77
CA LEU A 35 19.80 -4.42 -9.42
C LEU A 35 19.49 -5.77 -10.12
N CYS A 36 20.49 -6.37 -10.79
CA CYS A 36 20.32 -7.62 -11.56
C CYS A 36 20.57 -8.90 -10.73
N HIS A 37 20.49 -8.80 -9.41
CA HIS A 37 20.75 -9.93 -8.50
C HIS A 37 19.50 -10.23 -7.68
N ASP A 38 19.14 -11.51 -7.64
CA ASP A 38 18.06 -12.09 -6.85
C ASP A 38 18.64 -13.37 -6.22
N PRO A 39 18.42 -13.63 -4.91
CA PRO A 39 19.00 -14.79 -4.24
C PRO A 39 18.57 -16.14 -4.82
N ARG A 40 17.45 -16.19 -5.56
CA ARG A 40 16.96 -17.41 -6.22
C ARG A 40 17.58 -17.64 -7.59
N LEU A 41 18.36 -16.69 -8.09
CA LEU A 41 18.96 -16.71 -9.41
C LEU A 41 20.46 -16.93 -9.36
N LYS A 42 21.00 -17.58 -10.39
CA LYS A 42 22.46 -17.64 -10.59
C LYS A 42 23.04 -16.23 -10.83
N PRO A 43 24.33 -15.97 -10.58
CA PRO A 43 24.89 -14.66 -10.85
C PRO A 43 24.91 -14.29 -12.34
N PHE A 44 24.51 -13.06 -12.68
CA PHE A 44 24.48 -12.54 -14.06
C PHE A 44 25.44 -11.36 -14.29
N GLY A 45 25.52 -10.43 -13.33
CA GLY A 45 26.50 -9.33 -13.35
C GLY A 45 26.28 -8.26 -14.42
N SER A 46 25.06 -8.11 -14.96
CA SER A 46 24.75 -7.13 -16.02
C SER A 46 24.71 -5.68 -15.52
N CYS A 47 24.18 -5.42 -14.31
CA CYS A 47 24.00 -4.04 -13.81
C CYS A 47 25.31 -3.36 -13.37
N ARG A 48 26.38 -4.12 -13.11
CA ARG A 48 27.70 -3.63 -12.69
C ARG A 48 27.75 -2.81 -11.38
N LEU A 49 26.67 -2.74 -10.61
CA LEU A 49 26.67 -1.99 -9.34
C LEU A 49 27.44 -2.70 -8.22
N CYS A 50 27.52 -4.03 -8.26
CA CYS A 50 28.19 -4.82 -7.23
C CYS A 50 29.73 -4.83 -7.36
N PHE A 51 30.33 -3.85 -8.05
CA PHE A 51 31.78 -3.74 -8.13
C PHE A 51 32.40 -3.54 -6.75
N VAL A 52 33.48 -4.29 -6.51
CA VAL A 52 34.34 -4.24 -5.32
C VAL A 52 35.80 -4.35 -5.75
N GLU A 53 36.72 -3.88 -4.92
CA GLU A 53 38.15 -4.13 -5.10
C GLU A 53 38.58 -5.29 -4.19
N ILE A 54 39.38 -6.22 -4.72
CA ILE A 54 39.92 -7.35 -3.95
C ILE A 54 41.44 -7.21 -3.95
N GLU A 55 42.07 -7.25 -2.77
CA GLU A 55 43.53 -7.13 -2.65
C GLU A 55 44.23 -8.17 -3.53
N GLY A 56 45.25 -7.74 -4.29
CA GLY A 56 46.00 -8.59 -5.23
C GLY A 56 45.35 -8.78 -6.61
N ARG A 57 44.13 -8.27 -6.84
CA ARG A 57 43.50 -8.26 -8.17
C ARG A 57 43.67 -6.92 -8.87
N ARG A 58 43.68 -6.96 -10.21
CA ARG A 58 43.81 -5.76 -11.04
C ARG A 58 42.45 -5.09 -11.23
N GLY A 59 42.22 -4.03 -10.46
CA GLY A 59 41.05 -3.16 -10.57
C GLY A 59 39.74 -3.76 -10.01
N PRO A 60 38.64 -3.01 -10.07
CA PRO A 60 37.35 -3.44 -9.53
C PRO A 60 36.75 -4.63 -10.28
N VAL A 61 36.18 -5.59 -9.55
CA VAL A 61 35.56 -6.83 -10.04
C VAL A 61 34.15 -6.98 -9.45
N PRO A 62 33.20 -7.65 -10.15
CA PRO A 62 31.84 -7.78 -9.65
C PRO A 62 31.78 -8.79 -8.50
N ALA A 63 31.27 -8.39 -7.33
CA ALA A 63 31.14 -9.29 -6.18
C ALA A 63 30.29 -10.52 -6.50
N CYS A 64 29.20 -10.35 -7.27
CA CYS A 64 28.34 -11.48 -7.65
C CYS A 64 29.04 -12.51 -8.56
N GLY A 65 30.10 -12.13 -9.28
CA GLY A 65 30.84 -13.04 -10.15
C GLY A 65 32.03 -13.72 -9.47
N ASN A 66 32.22 -13.50 -8.17
CA ASN A 66 33.38 -13.97 -7.42
C ASN A 66 32.98 -14.84 -6.25
N ILE A 67 33.88 -15.76 -5.88
CA ILE A 67 33.71 -16.70 -4.78
C ILE A 67 34.61 -16.35 -3.60
N VAL A 68 34.16 -16.67 -2.40
CA VAL A 68 34.88 -16.50 -1.15
C VAL A 68 36.12 -17.40 -1.12
N GLN A 69 37.27 -16.83 -0.74
CA GLN A 69 38.54 -17.54 -0.54
C GLN A 69 39.15 -17.09 0.79
N ALA A 70 39.82 -18.00 1.50
CA ALA A 70 40.47 -17.68 2.77
C ALA A 70 41.48 -16.53 2.61
N GLY A 71 41.46 -15.57 3.55
CA GLY A 71 42.38 -14.42 3.51
C GLY A 71 41.94 -13.28 2.59
N MET A 72 40.80 -13.41 1.91
CA MET A 72 40.33 -12.39 0.97
C MET A 72 40.04 -11.07 1.71
N LYS A 73 40.55 -9.96 1.15
CA LYS A 73 40.27 -8.60 1.63
C LYS A 73 39.59 -7.81 0.52
N VAL A 74 38.45 -7.22 0.85
CA VAL A 74 37.53 -6.60 -0.09
C VAL A 74 37.22 -5.18 0.35
N THR A 75 37.35 -4.23 -0.57
CA THR A 75 36.89 -2.85 -0.37
C THR A 75 35.63 -2.66 -1.21
N THR A 76 34.52 -2.25 -0.59
CA THR A 76 33.23 -2.07 -1.26
C THR A 76 32.91 -0.62 -1.57
N ASN A 77 33.62 0.33 -0.95
CA ASN A 77 33.36 1.76 -1.11
C ASN A 77 34.66 2.58 -1.13
N ASN A 78 34.98 3.17 -2.28
CA ASN A 78 36.02 4.18 -2.46
C ASN A 78 35.64 5.08 -3.65
N GLU A 79 36.39 6.16 -3.90
CA GLU A 79 36.10 7.10 -5.00
C GLU A 79 36.02 6.41 -6.37
N THR A 80 36.87 5.41 -6.63
CA THR A 80 36.92 4.68 -7.90
C THR A 80 35.65 3.84 -8.10
N ILE A 81 35.26 3.08 -7.08
CA ILE A 81 34.05 2.25 -7.08
C ILE A 81 32.80 3.14 -7.20
N ARG A 82 32.73 4.25 -6.45
CA ARG A 82 31.60 5.20 -6.54
C ARG A 82 31.47 5.79 -7.94
N ALA A 83 32.58 6.18 -8.57
CA ALA A 83 32.57 6.70 -9.94
C ALA A 83 32.13 5.64 -10.97
N LEU A 84 32.50 4.37 -10.78
CA LEU A 84 32.04 3.27 -11.66
C LEU A 84 30.55 2.99 -11.49
N ARG A 85 30.04 2.95 -10.26
CA ARG A 85 28.60 2.78 -9.98
C ARG A 85 27.78 3.91 -10.58
N LYS A 86 28.22 5.17 -10.41
CA LYS A 86 27.58 6.33 -11.01
C LYS A 86 27.49 6.20 -12.54
N LYS A 87 28.60 5.87 -13.22
CA LYS A 87 28.62 5.65 -14.67
C LYS A 87 27.72 4.49 -15.12
N ALA A 88 27.66 3.41 -14.35
CA ALA A 88 26.79 2.28 -14.64
C ALA A 88 25.31 2.68 -14.55
N LEU A 89 24.92 3.45 -13.52
CA LEU A 89 23.58 3.98 -13.39
C LEU A 89 23.25 4.97 -14.51
N GLU A 90 24.14 5.93 -14.81
CA GLU A 90 23.99 6.87 -15.94
C GLU A 90 23.72 6.12 -17.25
N LEU A 91 24.38 4.97 -17.49
CA LEU A 91 24.15 4.14 -18.67
C LEU A 91 22.83 3.35 -18.62
N LEU A 92 22.48 2.76 -17.47
CA LEU A 92 21.21 2.01 -17.32
C LEU A 92 19.98 2.90 -17.52
N MET A 93 20.12 4.21 -17.32
CA MET A 93 19.03 5.18 -17.36
C MET A 93 18.92 5.91 -18.70
N THR A 94 19.77 5.64 -19.69
CA THR A 94 19.71 6.34 -21.00
C THR A 94 18.40 6.11 -21.75
N GLU A 95 17.74 4.97 -21.52
CA GLU A 95 16.45 4.61 -22.13
C GLU A 95 15.30 4.58 -21.11
N HIS A 96 15.57 4.88 -19.84
CA HIS A 96 14.53 4.96 -18.82
C HIS A 96 13.75 6.25 -19.03
N CYS A 97 12.46 6.14 -19.38
CA CYS A 97 11.59 7.28 -19.61
C CYS A 97 10.32 7.19 -18.76
N GLY A 98 9.76 8.35 -18.42
CA GLY A 98 8.58 8.46 -17.56
C GLY A 98 8.84 9.27 -16.28
N ASP A 99 7.74 9.63 -15.62
CA ASP A 99 7.77 10.42 -14.39
C ASP A 99 7.85 9.45 -13.18
N CYS A 100 8.92 9.51 -12.37
CA CYS A 100 9.01 8.74 -11.13
C CYS A 100 7.88 9.16 -10.17
N VAL A 101 7.77 10.47 -9.97
CA VAL A 101 6.72 11.11 -9.18
C VAL A 101 5.92 12.02 -10.10
N ALA A 102 4.62 12.15 -9.87
CA ALA A 102 3.75 12.94 -10.73
C ALA A 102 4.23 14.41 -10.83
N PRO A 103 4.27 15.01 -12.03
CA PRO A 103 4.73 16.40 -12.22
C PRO A 103 3.96 17.43 -11.39
N CYS A 104 2.67 17.18 -11.17
CA CYS A 104 1.83 18.03 -10.33
C CYS A 104 2.28 18.07 -8.85
N GLN A 105 2.88 16.98 -8.33
CA GLN A 105 3.48 16.92 -7.00
C GLN A 105 4.81 17.67 -6.94
N LEU A 106 5.66 17.54 -7.97
CA LEU A 106 6.91 18.29 -8.08
C LEU A 106 6.66 19.81 -8.17
N ALA A 107 5.62 20.21 -8.90
CA ALA A 107 5.21 21.61 -9.03
C ALA A 107 4.55 22.20 -7.77
N CYS A 108 4.07 21.35 -6.84
CA CYS A 108 3.45 21.82 -5.61
C CYS A 108 4.55 22.28 -4.63
N PRO A 109 4.55 23.54 -4.15
CA PRO A 109 5.55 23.99 -3.18
C PRO A 109 5.55 23.24 -1.85
N ALA A 110 4.42 22.59 -1.51
CA ALA A 110 4.27 21.74 -0.35
C ALA A 110 4.50 20.24 -0.67
N HIS A 111 4.77 19.87 -1.92
CA HIS A 111 5.03 18.50 -2.38
C HIS A 111 3.94 17.47 -1.99
N ILE A 112 2.67 17.89 -2.02
CA ILE A 112 1.50 17.03 -1.76
C ILE A 112 1.46 15.88 -2.79
N ASP A 113 1.24 14.64 -2.33
CA ASP A 113 0.97 13.50 -3.21
C ASP A 113 -0.41 13.61 -3.87
N ILE A 114 -0.43 14.35 -4.98
CA ILE A 114 -1.63 14.64 -5.75
C ILE A 114 -2.17 13.39 -6.46
N GLN A 115 -1.29 12.52 -6.94
CA GLN A 115 -1.74 11.30 -7.61
C GLN A 115 -2.40 10.35 -6.61
N GLY A 116 -1.77 10.16 -5.43
CA GLY A 116 -2.28 9.33 -4.36
C GLY A 116 -3.64 9.81 -3.84
N PHE A 117 -3.81 11.10 -3.52
CA PHE A 117 -5.11 11.54 -2.98
C PHE A 117 -6.23 11.49 -4.02
N ILE A 118 -5.93 11.76 -5.30
CA ILE A 118 -6.92 11.61 -6.38
C ILE A 118 -7.30 10.13 -6.54
N ALA A 119 -6.34 9.22 -6.43
CA ALA A 119 -6.61 7.79 -6.43
C ALA A 119 -7.49 7.39 -5.23
N HIS A 120 -7.23 7.89 -4.02
CA HIS A 120 -8.11 7.66 -2.88
C HIS A 120 -9.54 8.16 -3.13
N ILE A 121 -9.72 9.37 -3.66
CA ILE A 121 -11.06 9.91 -4.01
C ILE A 121 -11.74 9.02 -5.07
N ALA A 122 -11.02 8.61 -6.12
CA ALA A 122 -11.56 7.76 -7.18
C ALA A 122 -12.08 6.41 -6.66
N ASN A 123 -11.39 5.87 -5.64
CA ASN A 123 -11.75 4.62 -4.99
C ASN A 123 -12.70 4.81 -3.79
N GLY A 124 -13.30 6.00 -3.60
CA GLY A 124 -14.26 6.28 -2.53
C GLY A 124 -13.68 6.51 -1.13
N ARG A 125 -12.34 6.47 -0.99
CA ARG A 125 -11.59 6.56 0.29
C ARG A 125 -11.26 8.02 0.64
N ARG A 126 -12.29 8.83 0.91
CA ARG A 126 -12.15 10.29 1.10
C ARG A 126 -11.38 10.69 2.35
N ASP A 127 -11.55 9.92 3.42
CA ASP A 127 -10.79 10.06 4.67
C ASP A 127 -9.30 9.80 4.44
N ALA A 128 -8.94 8.71 3.75
CA ALA A 128 -7.55 8.44 3.37
C ALA A 128 -6.98 9.55 2.46
N ALA A 129 -7.78 10.10 1.55
CA ALA A 129 -7.37 11.24 0.73
C ALA A 129 -7.04 12.48 1.58
N ALA A 130 -7.88 12.81 2.56
CA ALA A 130 -7.66 13.93 3.47
C ALA A 130 -6.43 13.72 4.36
N ALA A 131 -6.25 12.50 4.89
CA ALA A 131 -5.08 12.10 5.67
C ALA A 131 -3.78 12.28 4.89
N LEU A 132 -3.72 11.76 3.66
CA LEU A 132 -2.55 11.88 2.79
C LEU A 132 -2.20 13.33 2.45
N ILE A 133 -3.21 14.20 2.27
CA ILE A 133 -2.95 15.64 2.08
C ILE A 133 -2.35 16.26 3.35
N LYS A 134 -2.87 15.89 4.54
CA LYS A 134 -2.44 16.41 5.85
C LYS A 134 -1.02 16.01 6.25
N GLU A 135 -0.40 15.02 5.60
CA GLU A 135 1.04 14.74 5.74
C GLU A 135 1.92 15.90 5.24
N GLN A 136 1.45 16.63 4.22
CA GLN A 136 2.20 17.66 3.51
C GLN A 136 1.62 19.07 3.71
N LEU A 137 0.34 19.17 4.09
CA LEU A 137 -0.37 20.43 4.25
C LEU A 137 -1.47 20.35 5.33
N PRO A 138 -1.35 21.09 6.46
CA PRO A 138 -2.23 20.91 7.62
C PRO A 138 -3.67 21.43 7.47
N PHE A 139 -3.95 22.28 6.47
CA PHE A 139 -5.27 22.89 6.25
C PHE A 139 -5.78 22.71 4.80
N PRO A 140 -6.09 21.45 4.39
CA PRO A 140 -6.54 21.12 3.03
C PRO A 140 -7.77 21.91 2.58
N SER A 141 -8.73 22.15 3.46
CA SER A 141 -9.98 22.85 3.16
C SER A 141 -9.74 24.33 2.86
N VAL A 142 -8.95 25.02 3.69
CA VAL A 142 -8.51 26.40 3.45
C VAL A 142 -7.72 26.49 2.15
N CYS A 143 -6.72 25.62 1.96
CA CYS A 143 -5.90 25.66 0.76
C CYS A 143 -6.71 25.30 -0.50
N GLY A 144 -7.80 24.56 -0.38
CA GLY A 144 -8.75 24.27 -1.47
C GLY A 144 -9.51 25.50 -1.98
N ARG A 145 -9.53 26.60 -1.21
CA ARG A 145 -10.20 27.87 -1.55
C ARG A 145 -9.27 28.96 -2.07
N VAL A 146 -8.00 28.92 -1.67
CA VAL A 146 -7.07 30.06 -1.87
C VAL A 146 -5.83 29.70 -2.69
N CYS A 147 -5.66 28.44 -3.10
CA CYS A 147 -4.47 27.98 -3.82
C CYS A 147 -4.40 28.54 -5.26
N PRO A 148 -3.22 28.97 -5.72
CA PRO A 148 -2.97 29.45 -7.09
C PRO A 148 -2.84 28.33 -8.14
N ARG A 149 -2.89 27.05 -7.74
CA ARG A 149 -2.95 25.88 -8.64
C ARG A 149 -1.67 25.60 -9.46
N PHE A 150 -0.47 25.76 -8.87
CA PHE A 150 0.81 25.39 -9.52
C PHE A 150 0.81 23.97 -10.13
N CYS A 151 0.19 23.03 -9.43
CA CYS A 151 0.03 21.65 -9.87
C CYS A 151 -0.81 21.49 -11.15
N GLU A 152 -1.79 22.36 -11.39
CA GLU A 152 -2.64 22.32 -12.58
C GLU A 152 -1.90 22.90 -13.80
N ALA A 153 -1.01 23.88 -13.58
CA ALA A 153 -0.15 24.45 -14.63
C ALA A 153 0.80 23.41 -15.25
N GLU A 154 1.34 22.51 -14.43
CA GLU A 154 2.23 21.42 -14.86
C GLU A 154 1.52 20.07 -15.08
N CYS A 155 0.19 20.05 -15.07
CA CYS A 155 -0.57 18.83 -15.29
C CYS A 155 -0.39 18.33 -16.74
N ARG A 156 0.08 17.08 -16.91
CA ARG A 156 0.25 16.48 -18.26
C ARG A 156 -1.06 16.37 -19.06
N ARG A 157 -2.22 16.46 -18.40
CA ARG A 157 -3.53 16.47 -19.06
C ARG A 157 -3.70 17.67 -19.99
N ASN A 158 -2.95 18.76 -19.80
CA ASN A 158 -2.88 19.91 -20.72
C ASN A 158 -2.49 19.52 -22.16
N ILE A 159 -1.82 18.38 -22.36
CA ILE A 159 -1.47 17.85 -23.69
C ILE A 159 -2.71 17.26 -24.41
N VAL A 160 -3.70 16.77 -23.64
CA VAL A 160 -4.89 16.07 -24.14
C VAL A 160 -6.06 17.02 -24.28
N ASP A 161 -6.39 17.73 -23.19
CA ASP A 161 -7.48 18.71 -23.09
C ASP A 161 -7.19 19.80 -22.05
N GLU A 162 -7.83 19.76 -20.88
CA GLU A 162 -7.73 20.73 -19.79
C GLU A 162 -7.10 20.07 -18.55
N PRO A 163 -6.46 20.82 -17.63
CA PRO A 163 -5.88 20.20 -16.45
C PRO A 163 -6.96 19.58 -15.56
N VAL A 164 -6.57 18.60 -14.76
CA VAL A 164 -7.44 18.05 -13.71
C VAL A 164 -7.72 19.16 -12.69
N ASN A 165 -8.95 19.27 -12.19
CA ASN A 165 -9.33 20.23 -11.16
C ASN A 165 -8.83 19.80 -9.77
N ILE A 166 -7.51 19.74 -9.61
CA ILE A 166 -6.79 19.27 -8.43
C ILE A 166 -7.17 20.11 -7.21
N CYS A 167 -7.30 21.43 -7.37
CA CYS A 167 -7.64 22.33 -6.27
C CYS A 167 -9.03 22.02 -5.69
N ALA A 168 -10.02 21.78 -6.55
CA ALA A 168 -11.37 21.45 -6.13
C ALA A 168 -11.47 20.02 -5.54
N LEU A 169 -10.70 19.06 -6.06
CA LEU A 169 -10.61 17.71 -5.47
C LEU A 169 -9.97 17.74 -4.08
N LYS A 170 -8.92 18.55 -3.88
CA LYS A 170 -8.32 18.76 -2.55
C LYS A 170 -9.34 19.38 -1.57
N ARG A 171 -10.10 20.38 -2.02
CA ARG A 171 -11.20 20.95 -1.23
C ARG A 171 -12.25 19.90 -0.89
N TYR A 172 -12.65 19.07 -1.85
CA TYR A 172 -13.64 18.02 -1.66
C TYR A 172 -13.22 17.02 -0.55
N ALA A 173 -11.95 16.63 -0.52
CA ALA A 173 -11.41 15.79 0.56
C ALA A 173 -11.33 16.54 1.89
N GLY A 174 -10.81 17.78 1.91
CA GLY A 174 -10.69 18.58 3.12
C GLY A 174 -12.04 18.93 3.78
N ASP A 175 -13.02 19.36 2.98
CA ASP A 175 -14.38 19.68 3.46
C ASP A 175 -15.08 18.42 4.00
N TYR A 176 -14.85 17.25 3.38
CA TYR A 176 -15.38 15.99 3.89
C TYR A 176 -14.84 15.68 5.29
N ASP A 177 -13.54 15.83 5.52
CA ASP A 177 -12.94 15.55 6.83
C ASP A 177 -13.45 16.52 7.92
N LEU A 178 -13.62 17.81 7.59
CA LEU A 178 -14.21 18.80 8.50
C LEU A 178 -15.65 18.46 8.92
N VAL A 179 -16.51 18.07 7.97
CA VAL A 179 -17.89 17.66 8.26
C VAL A 179 -17.94 16.41 9.14
N ASN A 180 -16.93 15.54 9.06
CA ASN A 180 -16.79 14.35 9.90
C ASN A 180 -15.92 14.61 11.15
N TYR A 181 -15.89 15.86 11.63
CA TYR A 181 -15.23 16.29 12.86
C TYR A 181 -13.72 16.04 12.90
N ASN A 182 -13.02 16.22 11.77
CA ASN A 182 -11.61 15.84 11.62
C ASN A 182 -11.38 14.37 12.01
N LYS A 183 -12.09 13.46 11.34
CA LYS A 183 -11.98 12.01 11.59
C LYS A 183 -10.51 11.58 11.59
N TYR A 184 -9.68 12.19 10.75
CA TYR A 184 -8.23 12.04 10.82
C TYR A 184 -7.57 13.13 11.69
N ALA A 185 -7.04 12.70 12.83
CA ALA A 185 -6.11 13.47 13.65
C ALA A 185 -4.75 12.76 13.69
N PRO A 186 -3.66 13.42 13.25
CA PRO A 186 -2.33 12.82 13.25
C PRO A 186 -1.87 12.57 14.70
N THR A 187 -1.23 11.42 14.92
CA THR A 187 -0.70 11.03 16.24
C THR A 187 0.72 11.57 16.42
N PRO A 188 1.00 12.41 17.43
CA PRO A 188 2.35 12.86 17.73
C PRO A 188 3.30 11.73 18.12
N LEU A 189 4.58 11.90 17.80
CA LEU A 189 5.66 11.09 18.36
C LEU A 189 5.74 11.26 19.88
N PRO A 190 6.34 10.30 20.62
CA PRO A 190 6.56 10.43 22.06
C PRO A 190 7.24 11.76 22.42
N PRO A 191 6.88 12.39 23.56
CA PRO A 191 7.44 13.67 23.96
C PRO A 191 8.98 13.67 24.00
N THR A 192 9.60 14.64 23.33
CA THR A 192 11.07 14.78 23.27
C THR A 192 11.64 15.47 24.52
N GLY A 193 10.77 16.13 25.30
CA GLY A 193 11.15 17.00 26.41
C GLY A 193 11.68 18.37 25.98
N LYS A 194 11.66 18.69 24.68
CA LYS A 194 12.08 19.97 24.12
C LYS A 194 10.92 20.95 23.96
N THR A 195 11.22 22.23 24.09
CA THR A 195 10.25 23.33 24.10
C THR A 195 10.52 24.32 22.97
N VAL A 196 9.46 24.79 22.31
CA VAL A 196 9.56 25.72 21.19
C VAL A 196 8.58 26.87 21.32
N ALA A 197 9.05 28.10 21.07
CA ALA A 197 8.20 29.26 20.82
C ALA A 197 8.00 29.49 19.31
N VAL A 198 6.76 29.57 18.86
CA VAL A 198 6.37 29.94 17.49
C VAL A 198 5.76 31.34 17.53
N VAL A 199 6.44 32.32 16.93
CA VAL A 199 5.98 33.71 16.88
C VAL A 199 5.33 34.00 15.52
N GLY A 200 4.02 34.18 15.53
CA GLY A 200 3.17 34.42 14.37
C GLY A 200 2.21 33.27 14.09
N GLY A 201 0.93 33.46 14.36
CA GLY A 201 -0.18 32.54 14.14
C GLY A 201 -0.75 32.53 12.72
N GLY A 202 0.07 32.88 11.72
CA GLY A 202 -0.29 32.80 10.28
C GLY A 202 0.01 31.44 9.66
N PRO A 203 -0.13 31.28 8.32
CA PRO A 203 0.12 30.02 7.62
C PRO A 203 1.46 29.36 7.97
N ALA A 204 2.55 30.15 7.98
CA ALA A 204 3.89 29.63 8.25
C ALA A 204 4.04 29.14 9.69
N GLY A 205 3.64 29.94 10.69
CA GLY A 205 3.78 29.55 12.09
C GLY A 205 2.82 28.43 12.48
N LEU A 206 1.57 28.43 12.01
CA LEU A 206 0.64 27.31 12.20
C LEU A 206 1.20 26.00 11.60
N THR A 207 1.83 26.07 10.43
CA THR A 207 2.46 24.90 9.81
C THR A 207 3.68 24.42 10.59
N ALA A 208 4.54 25.34 11.04
CA ALA A 208 5.70 24.98 11.86
C ALA A 208 5.25 24.34 13.19
N ALA A 209 4.25 24.93 13.85
CA ALA A 209 3.68 24.40 15.09
C ALA A 209 3.11 22.99 14.89
N TYR A 210 2.37 22.77 13.80
CA TYR A 210 1.83 21.45 13.45
C TYR A 210 2.94 20.38 13.35
N TYR A 211 3.98 20.62 12.56
CA TYR A 211 5.05 19.63 12.38
C TYR A 211 5.91 19.43 13.62
N LEU A 212 6.26 20.51 14.34
CA LEU A 212 7.06 20.42 15.56
C LEU A 212 6.32 19.70 16.69
N ALA A 213 5.02 19.94 16.83
CA ALA A 213 4.18 19.21 17.78
C ALA A 213 4.08 17.72 17.42
N LEU A 214 3.92 17.39 16.13
CA LEU A 214 3.92 15.99 15.67
C LEU A 214 5.26 15.29 15.90
N MET A 215 6.37 16.01 15.90
CA MET A 215 7.70 15.48 16.24
C MET A 215 7.91 15.30 17.76
N GLY A 216 6.90 15.60 18.58
CA GLY A 216 6.92 15.40 20.04
C GLY A 216 7.45 16.59 20.85
N HIS A 217 7.66 17.76 20.22
CA HIS A 217 8.11 18.97 20.91
C HIS A 217 6.93 19.73 21.53
N ALA A 218 7.12 20.32 22.70
CA ALA A 218 6.11 21.16 23.34
C ALA A 218 6.13 22.57 22.72
N VAL A 219 5.08 22.92 21.97
CA VAL A 219 5.01 24.17 21.21
C VAL A 219 4.09 25.19 21.88
N THR A 220 4.58 26.43 22.05
CA THR A 220 3.77 27.60 22.41
C THR A 220 3.66 28.56 21.23
N ILE A 221 2.45 28.92 20.84
CA ILE A 221 2.20 29.88 19.75
C ILE A 221 1.93 31.28 20.34
N TYR A 222 2.59 32.29 19.79
CA TYR A 222 2.38 33.70 20.10
C TYR A 222 1.83 34.43 18.88
N ASP A 223 0.75 35.20 19.04
CA ASP A 223 0.22 36.05 17.97
C ASP A 223 -0.29 37.40 18.49
N ARG A 224 -0.15 38.44 17.67
CA ARG A 224 -0.59 39.81 17.98
C ARG A 224 -2.10 40.00 17.81
N GLY A 225 -2.71 39.20 16.95
CA GLY A 225 -4.12 39.28 16.61
C GLY A 225 -5.00 38.76 17.76
N PRO A 226 -6.27 39.19 17.79
CA PRO A 226 -7.25 38.63 18.72
C PRO A 226 -7.56 37.16 18.42
N GLU A 227 -7.29 36.66 17.21
CA GLU A 227 -7.52 35.28 16.79
C GLU A 227 -6.41 34.83 15.81
N LEU A 228 -6.15 33.52 15.76
CA LEU A 228 -5.15 32.93 14.86
C LEU A 228 -5.61 32.93 13.39
N GLY A 229 -4.65 32.79 12.47
CA GLY A 229 -4.87 32.69 11.03
C GLY A 229 -4.09 33.73 10.23
N GLY A 230 -3.62 34.80 10.86
CA GLY A 230 -2.84 35.86 10.21
C GLY A 230 -3.51 36.35 8.92
N MET A 231 -2.78 36.32 7.81
CA MET A 231 -3.31 36.74 6.50
C MET A 231 -4.49 35.90 5.99
N LEU A 232 -4.67 34.65 6.43
CA LEU A 232 -5.87 33.85 6.10
C LEU A 232 -7.13 34.43 6.76
N ARG A 233 -6.99 34.95 7.99
CA ARG A 233 -8.10 35.57 8.71
C ARG A 233 -8.30 37.01 8.23
N TYR A 234 -7.26 37.82 8.30
CA TYR A 234 -7.36 39.27 8.17
C TYR A 234 -7.18 39.78 6.73
N GLY A 235 -6.64 38.96 5.83
CA GLY A 235 -6.36 39.34 4.44
C GLY A 235 -7.30 38.74 3.40
N ILE A 236 -8.10 37.72 3.75
CA ILE A 236 -9.01 37.02 2.82
C ILE A 236 -10.46 37.21 3.30
N PRO A 237 -11.38 37.70 2.45
CA PRO A 237 -12.77 37.97 2.86
C PRO A 237 -13.59 36.72 3.20
N GLU A 238 -14.66 36.92 4.01
CA GLU A 238 -15.61 35.86 4.44
C GLU A 238 -16.22 35.07 3.29
N TYR A 239 -16.61 35.74 2.20
CA TYR A 239 -17.26 35.08 1.05
C TYR A 239 -16.33 34.12 0.30
N ARG A 240 -15.02 34.22 0.52
CA ARG A 240 -13.99 33.42 -0.15
C ARG A 240 -13.38 32.39 0.79
N LEU A 241 -13.14 32.76 2.03
CA LEU A 241 -12.67 31.87 3.09
C LEU A 241 -13.49 32.11 4.36
N PRO A 242 -14.54 31.30 4.58
CA PRO A 242 -15.36 31.37 5.78
C PRO A 242 -14.52 31.18 7.05
N LYS A 243 -14.69 32.06 8.04
CA LYS A 243 -13.85 32.01 9.26
C LYS A 243 -14.14 30.80 10.13
N ALA A 244 -15.39 30.36 10.19
CA ALA A 244 -15.76 29.13 10.88
C ALA A 244 -15.03 27.89 10.32
N THR A 245 -14.80 27.82 9.00
CA THR A 245 -14.02 26.74 8.38
C THR A 245 -12.54 26.84 8.74
N LEU A 246 -11.98 28.06 8.71
CA LEU A 246 -10.61 28.32 9.13
C LEU A 246 -10.39 27.94 10.60
N ASP A 247 -11.33 28.26 11.49
CA ASP A 247 -11.28 27.94 12.92
C ASP A 247 -11.20 26.43 13.17
N GLN A 248 -11.94 25.62 12.40
CA GLN A 248 -11.93 24.17 12.56
C GLN A 248 -10.56 23.56 12.22
N GLU A 249 -9.89 24.03 11.16
CA GLU A 249 -8.55 23.53 10.82
C GLU A 249 -7.47 24.09 11.75
N ILE A 250 -7.59 25.35 12.20
CA ILE A 250 -6.70 25.91 13.23
C ILE A 250 -6.82 25.12 14.53
N LYS A 251 -8.06 24.75 14.92
CA LYS A 251 -8.30 24.02 16.16
C LYS A 251 -7.52 22.69 16.19
N LEU A 252 -7.51 21.95 15.08
CA LEU A 252 -6.73 20.72 14.94
C LEU A 252 -5.24 20.94 15.28
N ILE A 253 -4.67 22.05 14.82
CA ILE A 253 -3.26 22.39 15.06
C ILE A 253 -3.05 22.80 16.52
N THR A 254 -3.94 23.65 17.07
CA THR A 254 -3.82 24.12 18.45
C THR A 254 -4.04 23.00 19.47
N ASP A 255 -4.86 21.99 19.15
CA ASP A 255 -5.07 20.81 19.99
C ASP A 255 -3.77 19.97 20.14
N LEU A 256 -2.82 20.09 19.20
CA LEU A 256 -1.49 19.47 19.29
C LEU A 256 -0.48 20.33 20.07
N CYS A 257 -0.77 21.61 20.26
CA CYS A 257 0.16 22.56 20.89
C CYS A 257 -0.02 22.61 22.41
N ALA A 258 1.03 22.99 23.13
CA ALA A 258 0.99 23.12 24.58
C ALA A 258 0.22 24.37 25.04
N GLU A 259 0.39 25.50 24.34
CA GLU A 259 -0.23 26.76 24.71
C GLU A 259 -0.38 27.70 23.50
N VAL A 260 -1.41 28.54 23.51
CA VAL A 260 -1.63 29.64 22.54
C VAL A 260 -1.80 30.95 23.30
N ARG A 261 -0.99 31.96 22.96
CA ARG A 261 -1.00 33.31 23.54
C ARG A 261 -1.34 34.35 22.48
N LEU A 262 -2.53 34.95 22.63
CA LEU A 262 -3.09 35.93 21.69
C LEU A 262 -2.95 37.36 22.22
N GLY A 263 -3.04 38.34 21.32
CA GLY A 263 -2.93 39.76 21.66
C GLY A 263 -1.54 40.21 22.14
N GLN A 264 -0.50 39.40 21.96
CA GLN A 264 0.86 39.71 22.39
C GLN A 264 1.74 40.13 21.20
N VAL A 265 2.39 41.28 21.32
CA VAL A 265 3.20 41.90 20.26
C VAL A 265 4.68 41.66 20.51
N PHE A 266 5.33 41.02 19.55
CA PHE A 266 6.78 40.79 19.54
C PHE A 266 7.54 42.14 19.52
N GLY A 267 8.56 42.27 20.37
CA GLY A 267 9.34 43.50 20.55
C GLY A 267 8.71 44.52 21.51
N ARG A 268 7.45 44.31 21.94
CA ARG A 268 6.78 45.16 22.94
C ARG A 268 6.44 44.40 24.22
N ASP A 269 5.72 43.28 24.07
CA ASP A 269 5.19 42.51 25.21
C ASP A 269 6.15 41.37 25.61
N PHE A 270 7.00 40.92 24.68
CA PHE A 270 8.11 39.98 24.90
C PHE A 270 9.23 40.24 23.88
N THR A 271 10.46 39.84 24.21
CA THR A 271 11.64 40.02 23.35
C THR A 271 12.23 38.68 22.91
N LEU A 272 13.10 38.70 21.90
CA LEU A 272 13.76 37.49 21.42
C LEU A 272 14.61 36.83 22.53
N GLU A 273 15.31 37.63 23.33
CA GLU A 273 16.13 37.16 24.45
C GLU A 273 15.27 36.43 25.48
N SER A 274 14.11 37.00 25.85
CA SER A 274 13.19 36.35 26.79
C SER A 274 12.66 35.01 26.29
N LEU A 275 12.51 34.84 24.97
CA LEU A 275 12.11 33.57 24.38
C LEU A 275 13.27 32.56 24.35
N GLN A 276 14.49 32.99 24.05
CA GLN A 276 15.66 32.13 24.07
C GLN A 276 16.02 31.64 25.47
N GLU A 277 15.70 32.40 26.52
CA GLU A 277 15.85 31.97 27.91
C GLU A 277 14.77 30.95 28.33
N ALA A 278 13.58 31.02 27.75
CA ALA A 278 12.42 30.21 28.15
C ALA A 278 12.22 28.93 27.31
N TYR A 279 12.75 28.89 26.08
CA TYR A 279 12.53 27.82 25.10
C TYR A 279 13.85 27.33 24.50
N ASP A 280 13.92 26.05 24.12
CA ASP A 280 15.11 25.47 23.47
C ASP A 280 15.36 26.04 22.06
N ALA A 281 14.29 26.48 21.37
CA ALA A 281 14.37 27.10 20.05
C ALA A 281 13.17 28.02 19.77
N VAL A 282 13.37 28.97 18.84
CA VAL A 282 12.36 29.97 18.44
C VAL A 282 12.15 29.95 16.93
N PHE A 283 10.89 29.88 16.51
CA PHE A 283 10.48 30.02 15.11
C PHE A 283 9.78 31.37 14.88
N LEU A 284 10.18 32.09 13.83
CA LEU A 284 9.64 33.39 13.46
C LEU A 284 8.85 33.30 12.14
N GLY A 285 7.54 33.50 12.24
CA GLY A 285 6.57 33.51 11.13
C GLY A 285 5.80 34.82 11.06
N LEU A 286 6.50 35.95 11.13
CA LEU A 286 5.92 37.29 11.34
C LEU A 286 5.00 37.80 10.21
N GLY A 287 5.11 37.20 9.02
CA GLY A 287 4.40 37.66 7.82
C GLY A 287 4.92 38.99 7.26
N SER A 288 4.24 39.51 6.23
CA SER A 288 4.50 40.83 5.63
C SER A 288 3.25 41.71 5.74
N GLN A 289 2.81 42.06 6.94
CA GLN A 289 1.51 42.72 7.14
C GLN A 289 1.52 44.25 6.96
N ALA A 290 2.67 44.88 6.79
CA ALA A 290 2.75 46.33 6.60
C ALA A 290 2.31 46.72 5.18
N ALA A 291 1.40 47.67 5.06
CA ALA A 291 0.97 48.18 3.77
C ALA A 291 2.01 49.12 3.14
N GLN A 292 2.11 49.11 1.82
CA GLN A 292 2.84 50.12 1.05
C GLN A 292 1.90 51.26 0.64
N MET A 293 2.39 52.50 0.73
CA MET A 293 1.72 53.70 0.21
C MET A 293 2.46 54.19 -1.05
N LEU A 294 1.82 55.05 -1.88
CA LEU A 294 2.43 55.56 -3.11
C LEU A 294 3.44 56.68 -2.84
N GLY A 295 3.38 57.30 -1.66
CA GLY A 295 4.20 58.46 -1.30
C GLY A 295 3.75 59.75 -1.99
N LEU A 296 2.47 59.83 -2.37
CA LEU A 296 1.88 61.03 -2.95
C LEU A 296 1.42 62.01 -1.85
N GLU A 297 1.30 63.29 -2.17
CA GLU A 297 0.73 64.27 -1.24
C GLU A 297 -0.74 63.96 -0.94
N ASN A 298 -1.19 64.23 0.29
CA ASN A 298 -2.57 64.02 0.79
C ASN A 298 -2.99 62.55 1.03
N GLU A 299 -2.06 61.59 1.12
CA GLU A 299 -2.38 60.18 1.39
C GLU A 299 -3.08 59.90 2.73
N ASP A 300 -2.94 60.78 3.72
CA ASP A 300 -3.59 60.68 5.03
C ASP A 300 -5.05 61.20 5.03
N THR A 301 -5.56 61.64 3.88
CA THR A 301 -6.92 62.18 3.76
C THR A 301 -7.98 61.11 4.06
N PRO A 302 -9.02 61.41 4.85
CA PRO A 302 -10.13 60.50 5.06
C PRO A 302 -10.74 60.00 3.73
N GLY A 303 -11.01 58.70 3.64
CA GLY A 303 -11.46 58.03 2.42
C GLY A 303 -10.32 57.43 1.57
N ILE A 304 -9.06 57.72 1.86
CA ILE A 304 -7.91 56.98 1.32
C ILE A 304 -7.51 55.90 2.32
N LEU A 305 -7.69 54.64 1.93
CA LEU A 305 -7.51 53.46 2.78
C LEU A 305 -6.38 52.59 2.22
N ASN A 306 -5.66 51.91 3.10
CA ASN A 306 -4.77 50.83 2.68
C ASN A 306 -5.55 49.52 2.57
N GLY A 307 -5.25 48.71 1.56
CA GLY A 307 -6.04 47.51 1.21
C GLY A 307 -6.07 46.44 2.30
N ILE A 308 -4.96 46.18 2.98
CA ILE A 308 -4.91 45.19 4.07
C ILE A 308 -5.72 45.68 5.27
N GLY A 309 -5.57 46.94 5.65
CA GLY A 309 -6.31 47.57 6.74
C GLY A 309 -7.81 47.60 6.47
N PHE A 310 -8.21 47.90 5.23
CA PHE A 310 -9.60 47.81 4.78
C PHE A 310 -10.16 46.40 4.96
N LEU A 311 -9.48 45.37 4.41
CA LEU A 311 -9.94 43.99 4.52
C LEU A 311 -9.95 43.49 5.97
N ARG A 312 -8.94 43.86 6.77
CA ARG A 312 -8.86 43.54 8.19
C ARG A 312 -10.00 44.14 8.98
N ALA A 313 -10.30 45.43 8.77
CA ALA A 313 -11.39 46.12 9.45
C ALA A 313 -12.74 45.45 9.15
N VAL A 314 -12.98 45.05 7.89
CA VAL A 314 -14.16 44.28 7.50
C VAL A 314 -14.19 42.90 8.19
N ALA A 315 -13.06 42.18 8.21
CA ALA A 315 -12.96 40.86 8.86
C ALA A 315 -13.19 40.92 10.38
N GLU A 316 -12.78 42.02 11.03
CA GLU A 316 -12.99 42.26 12.46
C GLU A 316 -14.41 42.81 12.78
N GLY A 317 -15.30 42.90 11.79
CA GLY A 317 -16.68 43.36 11.98
C GLY A 317 -16.83 44.88 12.09
N ASN A 318 -15.78 45.64 11.75
CA ASN A 318 -15.73 47.10 11.80
C ASN A 318 -15.49 47.68 10.38
N PRO A 319 -16.37 47.42 9.40
CA PRO A 319 -16.15 47.89 8.03
C PRO A 319 -16.08 49.42 8.01
N PRO A 320 -15.09 50.02 7.33
CA PRO A 320 -15.02 51.46 7.17
C PRO A 320 -16.16 51.96 6.28
N ASP A 321 -16.57 53.21 6.48
CA ASP A 321 -17.56 53.87 5.61
C ASP A 321 -16.95 54.08 4.22
N ILE A 322 -17.69 53.70 3.17
CA ILE A 322 -17.25 53.82 1.78
C ILE A 322 -18.32 54.53 0.95
N GLY A 323 -17.87 55.33 -0.01
CA GLY A 323 -18.79 56.03 -0.92
C GLY A 323 -19.29 55.16 -2.08
N ARG A 324 -19.97 55.80 -3.04
CA ARG A 324 -20.56 55.10 -4.20
C ARG A 324 -19.53 54.81 -5.27
N ASN A 325 -18.50 55.65 -5.40
CA ASN A 325 -17.42 55.53 -6.38
C ASN A 325 -16.11 55.14 -5.68
N VAL A 326 -15.68 53.90 -5.84
CA VAL A 326 -14.48 53.35 -5.20
C VAL A 326 -13.40 53.07 -6.25
N VAL A 327 -12.21 53.63 -6.05
CA VAL A 327 -11.03 53.32 -6.87
C VAL A 327 -10.08 52.43 -6.09
N VAL A 328 -9.75 51.26 -6.63
CA VAL A 328 -8.77 50.33 -6.04
C VAL A 328 -7.49 50.38 -6.85
N VAL A 329 -6.38 50.76 -6.24
CA VAL A 329 -5.08 50.84 -6.92
C VAL A 329 -4.29 49.57 -6.65
N GLY A 330 -4.03 48.77 -7.69
CA GLY A 330 -3.29 47.51 -7.57
C GLY A 330 -3.75 46.45 -8.55
N GLY A 331 -2.97 45.38 -8.70
CA GLY A 331 -3.28 44.27 -9.63
C GLY A 331 -3.17 42.88 -9.03
N GLY A 332 -2.95 42.75 -7.71
CA GLY A 332 -2.83 41.47 -7.01
C GLY A 332 -4.13 40.99 -6.38
N ASN A 333 -4.12 39.80 -5.76
CA ASN A 333 -5.30 39.20 -5.13
C ASN A 333 -5.92 40.12 -4.06
N THR A 334 -5.12 40.82 -3.26
CA THR A 334 -5.61 41.82 -2.30
C THR A 334 -6.44 42.93 -2.98
N ALA A 335 -6.08 43.35 -4.20
CA ALA A 335 -6.84 44.35 -4.94
C ALA A 335 -8.18 43.77 -5.42
N MET A 336 -8.21 42.50 -5.86
CA MET A 336 -9.44 41.83 -6.28
C MET A 336 -10.38 41.63 -5.10
N ASP A 337 -9.86 41.13 -3.98
CA ASP A 337 -10.60 40.94 -2.74
C ASP A 337 -11.17 42.26 -2.21
N ALA A 338 -10.39 43.34 -2.22
CA ALA A 338 -10.84 44.67 -1.83
C ALA A 338 -11.93 45.23 -2.75
N ALA A 339 -11.77 45.11 -4.08
CA ALA A 339 -12.75 45.59 -5.05
C ALA A 339 -14.10 44.86 -4.90
N ARG A 340 -14.08 43.53 -4.79
CA ARG A 340 -15.27 42.70 -4.61
C ARG A 340 -15.92 42.89 -3.23
N THR A 341 -15.13 43.18 -2.21
CA THR A 341 -15.64 43.55 -0.86
C THR A 341 -16.33 44.91 -0.90
N ALA A 342 -15.77 45.90 -1.59
CA ALA A 342 -16.40 47.22 -1.75
C ALA A 342 -17.78 47.14 -2.41
N ILE A 343 -17.95 46.28 -3.43
CA ILE A 343 -19.28 46.02 -4.05
C ILE A 343 -20.28 45.53 -3.00
N ARG A 344 -19.88 44.58 -2.15
CA ARG A 344 -20.75 44.01 -1.11
C ARG A 344 -21.09 44.97 0.02
N LEU A 345 -20.24 45.98 0.24
CA LEU A 345 -20.48 47.08 1.18
C LEU A 345 -21.35 48.20 0.57
N GLY A 346 -21.74 48.10 -0.71
CA GLY A 346 -22.71 49.00 -1.33
C GLY A 346 -22.17 49.97 -2.37
N ALA A 347 -20.90 49.85 -2.77
CA ALA A 347 -20.35 50.68 -3.85
C ALA A 347 -21.06 50.41 -5.19
N GLU A 348 -21.50 51.47 -5.86
CA GLU A 348 -22.19 51.39 -7.17
C GLU A 348 -21.17 51.30 -8.33
N ASN A 349 -20.04 51.98 -8.22
CA ASN A 349 -18.98 52.01 -9.22
C ASN A 349 -17.64 51.65 -8.58
N VAL A 350 -17.12 50.47 -8.89
CA VAL A 350 -15.78 50.06 -8.45
C VAL A 350 -14.84 49.98 -9.64
N THR A 351 -13.71 50.69 -9.59
CA THR A 351 -12.70 50.70 -10.65
C THR A 351 -11.33 50.31 -10.11
N VAL A 352 -10.76 49.24 -10.67
CA VAL A 352 -9.37 48.84 -10.41
C VAL A 352 -8.44 49.59 -11.36
N VAL A 353 -7.48 50.33 -10.82
CA VAL A 353 -6.42 51.01 -11.57
C VAL A 353 -5.14 50.19 -11.48
N TYR A 354 -4.60 49.80 -12.64
CA TYR A 354 -3.36 49.04 -12.70
C TYR A 354 -2.42 49.59 -13.78
N ARG A 355 -1.15 49.75 -13.39
CA ARG A 355 -0.11 50.39 -14.21
C ARG A 355 0.38 49.56 -15.39
N ARG A 356 0.05 48.27 -15.48
CA ARG A 356 0.44 47.37 -16.59
C ARG A 356 -0.80 46.81 -17.30
N GLY A 357 -0.58 45.94 -18.29
CA GLY A 357 -1.63 45.22 -18.98
C GLY A 357 -2.21 44.09 -18.13
N ARG A 358 -3.23 43.42 -18.69
CA ARG A 358 -3.94 42.31 -18.04
C ARG A 358 -3.03 41.11 -17.80
N GLU A 359 -2.20 40.77 -18.79
CA GLU A 359 -1.28 39.62 -18.74
C GLU A 359 -0.21 39.77 -17.65
N GLU A 360 0.14 41.00 -17.26
CA GLU A 360 1.09 41.26 -16.18
C GLU A 360 0.44 41.44 -14.80
N MET A 361 -0.87 41.25 -14.66
CA MET A 361 -1.53 41.28 -13.35
C MET A 361 -1.06 40.10 -12.50
N PRO A 362 -0.58 40.34 -11.27
CA PRO A 362 -0.16 39.26 -10.37
C PRO A 362 -1.33 38.50 -9.73
N ALA A 363 -2.57 38.97 -9.85
CA ALA A 363 -3.73 38.26 -9.36
C ALA A 363 -3.98 36.96 -10.14
N ASN A 364 -4.57 35.97 -9.48
CA ASN A 364 -5.02 34.75 -10.16
C ASN A 364 -6.06 35.12 -11.23
N ILE A 365 -5.95 34.52 -12.42
CA ILE A 365 -6.85 34.83 -13.56
C ILE A 365 -8.33 34.67 -13.18
N VAL A 366 -8.65 33.59 -12.45
CA VAL A 366 -10.01 33.31 -11.95
C VAL A 366 -10.55 34.45 -11.07
N GLU A 367 -9.70 35.08 -10.25
CA GLU A 367 -10.13 36.19 -9.39
C GLU A 367 -10.40 37.47 -10.18
N ILE A 368 -9.66 37.68 -11.27
CA ILE A 368 -9.88 38.80 -12.20
C ILE A 368 -11.23 38.60 -12.91
N GLU A 369 -11.48 37.40 -13.44
CA GLU A 369 -12.73 37.04 -14.12
C GLU A 369 -13.95 37.17 -13.19
N GLU A 370 -13.86 36.63 -11.97
CA GLU A 370 -14.93 36.75 -10.97
C GLU A 370 -15.21 38.19 -10.56
N ALA A 371 -14.17 39.05 -10.48
CA ALA A 371 -14.34 40.47 -10.20
C ALA A 371 -15.09 41.18 -11.35
N GLU A 372 -14.76 40.86 -12.61
CA GLU A 372 -15.46 41.40 -13.79
C GLU A 372 -16.92 40.94 -13.86
N GLU A 373 -17.21 39.66 -13.59
CA GLU A 373 -18.58 39.14 -13.48
C GLU A 373 -19.39 39.90 -12.42
N GLU A 374 -18.73 40.30 -11.33
CA GLU A 374 -19.33 41.09 -10.25
C GLU A 374 -19.46 42.59 -10.60
N GLY A 375 -18.92 43.04 -11.73
CA GLY A 375 -19.07 44.41 -12.25
C GLY A 375 -17.91 45.35 -11.92
N VAL A 376 -16.77 44.83 -11.47
CA VAL A 376 -15.54 45.63 -11.31
C VAL A 376 -15.05 46.09 -12.68
N LYS A 377 -14.79 47.40 -12.83
CA LYS A 377 -14.22 47.99 -14.05
C LYS A 377 -12.70 48.01 -13.94
N PHE A 378 -11.99 47.67 -15.02
CA PHE A 378 -10.53 47.69 -15.04
C PHE A 378 -10.00 48.86 -15.87
N GLN A 379 -9.32 49.79 -15.20
CA GLN A 379 -8.54 50.84 -15.83
C GLN A 379 -7.07 50.40 -15.89
N LEU A 380 -6.77 49.56 -16.87
CA LEU A 380 -5.42 49.09 -17.17
C LEU A 380 -4.58 50.21 -17.80
N LEU A 381 -3.26 50.02 -17.78
CA LEU A 381 -2.29 50.98 -18.31
C LEU A 381 -2.52 52.39 -17.76
N ALA A 382 -2.77 52.49 -16.46
CA ALA A 382 -2.96 53.74 -15.76
C ALA A 382 -2.27 53.71 -14.40
N ASN A 383 -1.63 54.81 -14.02
CA ASN A 383 -0.96 54.95 -12.74
C ASN A 383 -1.40 56.25 -12.05
N PRO A 384 -1.79 56.21 -10.76
CA PRO A 384 -2.09 57.43 -10.03
C PRO A 384 -0.88 58.36 -9.92
N THR A 385 -1.13 59.67 -10.02
CA THR A 385 -0.12 60.74 -9.89
C THR A 385 -0.48 61.76 -8.82
N GLY A 386 -1.72 61.78 -8.33
CA GLY A 386 -2.19 62.70 -7.29
C GLY A 386 -3.62 62.38 -6.85
N TYR A 387 -4.07 63.06 -5.79
CA TYR A 387 -5.44 62.96 -5.28
C TYR A 387 -6.10 64.34 -5.30
N ILE A 388 -7.38 64.36 -5.68
CA ILE A 388 -8.22 65.54 -5.57
C ILE A 388 -8.99 65.41 -4.26
N CYS A 389 -8.64 66.27 -3.29
CA CYS A 389 -9.15 66.20 -1.94
C CYS A 389 -9.84 67.51 -1.55
N SER A 390 -10.99 67.37 -0.89
CA SER A 390 -11.56 68.38 0.00
C SER A 390 -10.99 68.20 1.41
N PRO A 391 -11.14 69.17 2.33
CA PRO A 391 -10.57 69.07 3.69
C PRO A 391 -10.97 67.81 4.46
N ASP A 392 -12.16 67.27 4.17
CA ASP A 392 -12.77 66.19 4.95
C ASP A 392 -12.88 64.86 4.17
N HIS A 393 -12.60 64.82 2.86
CA HIS A 393 -12.69 63.58 2.04
C HIS A 393 -12.01 63.70 0.66
N VAL A 394 -11.73 62.55 0.05
CA VAL A 394 -11.29 62.44 -1.36
C VAL A 394 -12.47 62.55 -2.33
N GLU A 395 -12.28 63.27 -3.44
CA GLU A 395 -13.27 63.46 -4.52
C GLU A 395 -12.85 62.80 -5.84
N GLY A 396 -11.55 62.52 -6.01
CA GLY A 396 -11.03 61.88 -7.21
C GLY A 396 -9.56 61.51 -7.15
N VAL A 397 -9.12 60.72 -8.14
CA VAL A 397 -7.73 60.31 -8.35
C VAL A 397 -7.25 60.83 -9.70
N GLU A 398 -6.13 61.55 -9.69
CA GLU A 398 -5.43 61.94 -10.90
C GLU A 398 -4.55 60.78 -11.37
N CYS A 399 -4.63 60.44 -12.65
CA CYS A 399 -3.91 59.33 -13.25
C CYS A 399 -3.23 59.75 -14.55
N VAL A 400 -2.13 59.07 -14.89
CA VAL A 400 -1.47 59.17 -16.19
C VAL A 400 -1.61 57.85 -16.95
N ARG A 401 -1.69 57.90 -18.28
CA ARG A 401 -1.67 56.68 -19.11
C ARG A 401 -0.26 56.08 -19.14
N MET A 402 -0.19 54.76 -19.20
CA MET A 402 1.04 53.99 -19.27
C MET A 402 1.15 53.25 -20.61
N GLU A 403 2.36 52.99 -21.06
CA GLU A 403 2.67 52.04 -22.12
C GLU A 403 3.63 50.95 -21.61
N LEU A 404 3.67 49.80 -22.28
CA LEU A 404 4.53 48.69 -21.89
C LEU A 404 5.88 48.79 -22.59
N GLY A 405 6.95 49.00 -21.81
CA GLY A 405 8.33 48.87 -22.26
C GLY A 405 8.85 47.44 -22.22
N GLU A 406 10.17 47.33 -22.21
CA GLU A 406 10.88 46.04 -22.07
C GLU A 406 10.59 45.36 -20.72
N PRO A 407 10.64 44.02 -20.65
CA PRO A 407 10.56 43.28 -19.39
C PRO A 407 11.52 43.78 -18.30
N ASP A 408 11.03 43.81 -17.05
CA ASP A 408 11.84 44.00 -15.86
C ASP A 408 12.51 42.69 -15.42
N ALA A 409 13.28 42.73 -14.33
CA ALA A 409 13.98 41.56 -13.80
C ALA A 409 13.03 40.42 -13.34
N SER A 410 11.73 40.69 -13.20
CA SER A 410 10.71 39.67 -12.94
C SER A 410 10.07 39.11 -14.21
N GLY A 411 10.55 39.50 -15.40
CA GLY A 411 10.01 39.09 -16.69
C GLY A 411 8.75 39.87 -17.12
N ARG A 412 8.19 40.72 -16.25
CA ARG A 412 7.00 41.53 -16.56
C ARG A 412 7.38 42.81 -17.26
N ARG A 413 6.61 43.22 -18.27
CA ARG A 413 6.87 44.47 -19.00
C ARG A 413 6.85 45.70 -18.08
N ARG A 414 7.82 46.59 -18.26
CA ARG A 414 7.93 47.82 -17.46
C ARG A 414 6.84 48.81 -17.86
N PRO A 415 6.14 49.43 -16.91
CA PRO A 415 5.19 50.49 -17.23
C PRO A 415 5.95 51.82 -17.43
N ILE A 416 5.71 52.51 -18.55
CA ILE A 416 6.31 53.80 -18.90
C ILE A 416 5.19 54.83 -19.01
N ALA A 417 5.32 55.98 -18.33
CA ALA A 417 4.31 57.03 -18.37
C ALA A 417 4.28 57.75 -19.72
N VAL A 418 3.09 57.88 -20.31
CA VAL A 418 2.85 58.66 -21.53
C VAL A 418 2.67 60.12 -21.13
N GLN A 419 3.64 60.98 -21.45
CA GLN A 419 3.62 62.40 -21.08
C GLN A 419 2.43 63.13 -21.71
N GLY A 420 1.73 63.99 -20.94
CA GLY A 420 0.59 64.77 -21.44
C GLY A 420 -0.72 63.98 -21.57
N SER A 421 -0.83 62.83 -20.89
CA SER A 421 -1.99 61.93 -20.95
C SER A 421 -2.78 61.89 -19.63
N GLU A 422 -2.64 62.92 -18.82
CA GLU A 422 -3.26 63.02 -17.50
C GLU A 422 -4.79 63.07 -17.60
N PHE A 423 -5.47 62.35 -16.71
CA PHE A 423 -6.91 62.30 -16.61
C PHE A 423 -7.36 62.02 -15.17
N THR A 424 -8.62 62.33 -14.86
CA THR A 424 -9.15 62.21 -13.50
C THR A 424 -10.23 61.13 -13.46
N LEU A 425 -10.20 60.31 -12.40
CA LEU A 425 -11.27 59.36 -12.05
C LEU A 425 -12.02 59.87 -10.80
N PRO A 426 -13.35 60.03 -10.84
CA PRO A 426 -14.12 60.37 -9.66
C PRO A 426 -14.05 59.23 -8.64
N ALA A 427 -13.79 59.57 -7.38
CA ALA A 427 -13.61 58.59 -6.30
C ALA A 427 -13.99 59.21 -4.95
N ASP A 428 -14.99 58.63 -4.30
CA ASP A 428 -15.37 58.95 -2.92
C ASP A 428 -14.49 58.16 -1.92
N THR A 429 -13.85 57.09 -2.40
CA THR A 429 -12.96 56.24 -1.60
C THR A 429 -11.86 55.68 -2.50
N VAL A 430 -10.62 55.68 -2.01
CA VAL A 430 -9.45 55.13 -2.71
C VAL A 430 -8.82 54.05 -1.86
N ILE A 431 -8.66 52.84 -2.39
CA ILE A 431 -8.07 51.71 -1.67
C ILE A 431 -6.72 51.35 -2.30
N LEU A 432 -5.63 51.53 -1.57
CA LEU A 432 -4.26 51.26 -2.02
C LEU A 432 -3.87 49.81 -1.72
N ALA A 433 -3.82 48.97 -2.75
CA ALA A 433 -3.46 47.55 -2.70
C ALA A 433 -2.18 47.26 -3.52
N ILE A 434 -1.13 48.03 -3.25
CA ILE A 434 0.10 48.10 -4.08
C ILE A 434 1.28 47.26 -3.57
N GLY A 435 1.12 46.52 -2.47
CA GLY A 435 2.14 45.58 -1.97
C GLY A 435 2.20 45.54 -0.46
N GLN A 436 2.87 44.51 0.06
CA GLN A 436 3.03 44.26 1.47
C GLN A 436 4.52 44.23 1.84
N LYS A 437 4.88 44.59 3.06
CA LYS A 437 6.26 44.58 3.58
C LYS A 437 6.29 44.05 5.02
N LEU A 438 7.47 43.60 5.43
CA LEU A 438 7.79 43.33 6.82
C LEU A 438 7.84 44.65 7.62
N GLN A 439 7.39 44.61 8.88
CA GLN A 439 7.66 45.70 9.82
C GLN A 439 9.11 45.60 10.30
N ALA A 440 10.03 46.22 9.55
CA ALA A 440 11.48 46.07 9.75
C ALA A 440 11.93 46.50 11.16
N GLU A 441 11.27 47.48 11.78
CA GLU A 441 11.57 47.98 13.12
C GLU A 441 11.40 46.90 14.21
N GLU A 442 10.42 46.02 14.09
CA GLU A 442 10.18 44.91 15.02
C GLU A 442 11.29 43.85 14.95
N VAL A 443 11.97 43.76 13.80
CA VAL A 443 13.02 42.77 13.54
C VAL A 443 14.41 43.32 13.87
N THR A 444 14.71 44.54 13.45
CA THR A 444 16.02 45.17 13.72
C THR A 444 16.24 45.44 15.21
N SER A 445 15.17 45.79 15.94
CA SER A 445 15.23 46.00 17.39
C SER A 445 15.62 44.75 18.18
N CYS A 446 15.43 43.56 17.59
CA CYS A 446 15.79 42.26 18.18
C CYS A 446 17.17 41.73 17.71
N GLY A 447 17.98 42.55 17.03
CA GLY A 447 19.33 42.15 16.60
C GLY A 447 19.40 41.20 15.39
N LEU A 448 18.28 40.92 14.73
CA LEU A 448 18.24 40.10 13.51
C LEU A 448 18.70 40.88 12.29
N LEU A 449 19.48 40.23 11.42
CA LEU A 449 19.89 40.81 10.15
C LEU A 449 18.72 40.85 9.16
N ILE A 450 18.66 41.93 8.39
CA ILE A 450 17.70 42.13 7.30
C ILE A 450 18.46 42.13 5.97
N CYS A 451 17.88 41.55 4.92
CA CYS A 451 18.46 41.56 3.57
C CYS A 451 18.16 42.90 2.84
N ASP A 452 18.77 43.12 1.69
CA ASP A 452 18.59 44.35 0.89
C ASP A 452 17.12 44.61 0.48
N ARG A 453 16.27 43.58 0.51
CA ARG A 453 14.84 43.66 0.21
C ARG A 453 13.97 44.05 1.42
N GLY A 454 14.55 44.19 2.60
CA GLY A 454 13.83 44.54 3.82
C GLY A 454 13.19 43.35 4.56
N ASN A 455 13.59 42.11 4.25
CA ASN A 455 13.09 40.88 4.90
C ASN A 455 14.13 40.29 5.87
N VAL A 456 13.70 39.41 6.77
CA VAL A 456 14.60 38.65 7.67
C VAL A 456 15.61 37.87 6.84
N LYS A 457 16.90 38.01 7.15
CA LYS A 457 17.97 37.24 6.52
C LYS A 457 18.06 35.84 7.17
N ALA A 458 17.51 34.85 6.48
CA ALA A 458 17.58 33.44 6.85
C ALA A 458 17.95 32.60 5.63
N ASP A 459 18.53 31.42 5.85
CA ASP A 459 18.76 30.44 4.78
C ASP A 459 17.42 29.90 4.25
N GLU A 460 17.22 29.91 2.92
CA GLU A 460 15.92 29.56 2.31
C GLU A 460 15.55 28.07 2.45
N ASN A 461 16.54 27.20 2.69
CA ASN A 461 16.34 25.75 2.76
C ASN A 461 16.21 25.25 4.20
N THR A 462 16.91 25.88 5.15
CA THR A 462 16.98 25.46 6.55
C THR A 462 16.33 26.44 7.51
N GLY A 463 16.09 27.69 7.10
CA GLY A 463 15.49 28.74 7.92
C GLY A 463 16.42 29.30 8.99
N VAL A 464 17.69 28.86 9.05
CA VAL A 464 18.68 29.32 10.02
C VAL A 464 18.92 30.82 9.85
N THR A 465 18.80 31.57 10.94
CA THR A 465 19.05 33.02 10.98
C THR A 465 20.49 33.33 11.39
N SER A 466 20.79 34.62 11.57
CA SER A 466 22.06 35.06 12.16
C SER A 466 22.25 34.70 13.64
N ILE A 467 21.18 34.25 14.32
CA ILE A 467 21.18 33.96 15.76
C ILE A 467 20.97 32.44 15.98
N PRO A 468 21.88 31.75 16.70
CA PRO A 468 21.71 30.34 17.01
C PRO A 468 20.41 30.03 17.75
N GLY A 469 19.73 28.94 17.37
CA GLY A 469 18.45 28.53 17.94
C GLY A 469 17.24 29.35 17.47
N VAL A 470 17.43 30.30 16.54
CA VAL A 470 16.36 31.12 15.97
C VAL A 470 16.23 30.83 14.48
N PHE A 471 15.02 30.44 14.07
CA PHE A 471 14.65 30.07 12.71
C PHE A 471 13.56 30.99 12.18
N ALA A 472 13.51 31.23 10.87
CA ALA A 472 12.48 32.05 10.24
C ALA A 472 12.00 31.45 8.92
N ALA A 473 10.70 31.58 8.63
CA ALA A 473 10.13 31.14 7.36
C ALA A 473 8.89 31.94 6.93
N GLY A 474 8.43 31.70 5.71
CA GLY A 474 7.26 32.36 5.12
C GLY A 474 7.56 33.80 4.66
N ASP A 475 6.51 34.62 4.56
CA ASP A 475 6.60 35.95 3.94
C ASP A 475 7.60 36.90 4.62
N CYS A 476 7.94 36.67 5.88
CA CYS A 476 8.94 37.49 6.58
C CYS A 476 10.38 37.26 6.07
N VAL A 477 10.63 36.16 5.35
CA VAL A 477 11.91 35.83 4.69
C VAL A 477 11.80 36.08 3.19
N THR A 478 10.78 35.52 2.53
CA THR A 478 10.65 35.53 1.06
C THR A 478 10.04 36.82 0.50
N GLY A 479 9.39 37.62 1.34
CA GLY A 479 8.40 38.61 0.92
C GLY A 479 7.04 37.95 0.63
N PRO A 480 5.99 38.74 0.32
CA PRO A 480 4.62 38.24 0.18
C PRO A 480 4.52 37.19 -0.94
N LYS A 481 4.16 35.97 -0.56
CA LYS A 481 4.00 34.80 -1.43
C LYS A 481 2.63 34.15 -1.23
N THR A 482 2.41 33.01 -1.84
CA THR A 482 1.15 32.27 -1.71
C THR A 482 1.14 31.38 -0.46
N VAL A 483 -0.05 31.05 0.02
CA VAL A 483 -0.24 30.23 1.23
C VAL A 483 0.49 28.88 1.15
N VAL A 484 0.45 28.22 -0.01
CA VAL A 484 1.10 26.91 -0.20
C VAL A 484 2.63 27.02 -0.23
N GLU A 485 3.20 28.13 -0.71
CA GLU A 485 4.64 28.40 -0.60
C GLU A 485 5.06 28.57 0.87
N ALA A 486 4.24 29.29 1.66
CA ALA A 486 4.49 29.47 3.09
C ALA A 486 4.43 28.13 3.86
N VAL A 487 3.49 27.25 3.52
CA VAL A 487 3.42 25.87 4.08
C VAL A 487 4.69 25.09 3.75
N GLY A 488 5.08 25.05 2.48
CA GLY A 488 6.28 24.34 2.03
C GLY A 488 7.56 24.83 2.71
N ALA A 489 7.72 26.15 2.84
CA ALA A 489 8.85 26.74 3.53
C ALA A 489 8.86 26.40 5.03
N ALA A 490 7.73 26.56 5.71
CA ALA A 490 7.62 26.27 7.15
C ALA A 490 7.89 24.80 7.48
N LYS A 491 7.43 23.86 6.63
CA LYS A 491 7.73 22.44 6.79
C LYS A 491 9.23 22.15 6.75
N ARG A 492 9.95 22.65 5.74
CA ARG A 492 11.40 22.46 5.61
C ARG A 492 12.15 23.00 6.82
N VAL A 493 11.74 24.20 7.28
CA VAL A 493 12.35 24.82 8.46
C VAL A 493 12.03 24.06 9.75
N ALA A 494 10.82 23.52 9.91
CA ALA A 494 10.47 22.67 11.05
C ALA A 494 11.36 21.41 11.12
N LEU A 495 11.65 20.78 9.97
CA LEU A 495 12.57 19.63 9.89
C LEU A 495 14.02 20.00 10.26
N ALA A 496 14.52 21.13 9.77
CA ALA A 496 15.85 21.64 10.14
C ALA A 496 15.94 22.00 11.63
N MET A 497 14.85 22.51 12.20
CA MET A 497 14.76 22.87 13.60
C MET A 497 14.66 21.63 14.52
N ASP A 498 14.00 20.55 14.09
CA ASP A 498 14.07 19.24 14.78
C ASP A 498 15.50 18.69 14.83
N GLN A 499 16.24 18.77 13.71
CA GLN A 499 17.66 18.38 13.67
C GLN A 499 18.49 19.15 14.71
N TYR A 500 18.29 20.46 14.80
CA TYR A 500 18.92 21.31 15.82
C TYR A 500 18.57 20.88 17.25
N LEU A 501 17.27 20.65 17.54
CA LEU A 501 16.80 20.25 18.87
C LEU A 501 17.31 18.87 19.30
N ARG A 502 17.59 17.99 18.34
CA ARG A 502 18.19 16.66 18.55
C ARG A 502 19.71 16.68 18.65
N GLY A 503 20.35 17.82 18.40
CA GLY A 503 21.80 17.97 18.43
C GLY A 503 22.52 17.29 17.26
N VAL A 504 21.84 17.10 16.12
CA VAL A 504 22.45 16.60 14.88
C VAL A 504 22.77 17.76 13.93
N GLU A 505 23.70 17.55 12.99
CA GLU A 505 24.07 18.57 12.01
C GLU A 505 22.87 18.98 11.14
N ILE A 506 22.64 20.29 11.01
CA ILE A 506 21.55 20.83 10.19
C ILE A 506 21.93 20.65 8.73
N THR A 507 21.20 19.80 8.03
CA THR A 507 21.37 19.57 6.60
C THR A 507 20.06 19.88 5.87
N PRO A 508 20.11 20.56 4.72
CA PRO A 508 18.94 20.73 3.88
C PRO A 508 18.32 19.38 3.55
N GLU A 509 16.99 19.35 3.45
CA GLU A 509 16.27 18.18 2.97
C GLU A 509 16.81 17.77 1.59
N LYS A 510 17.35 16.55 1.48
CA LYS A 510 17.83 16.03 0.20
C LYS A 510 16.64 15.79 -0.70
N GLN A 511 16.65 16.40 -1.87
CA GLN A 511 15.67 16.08 -2.90
C GLN A 511 15.88 14.64 -3.37
N GLU A 512 14.81 13.85 -3.32
CA GLU A 512 14.85 12.50 -3.87
C GLU A 512 15.08 12.55 -5.38
N PHE A 513 15.84 11.59 -5.90
CA PHE A 513 16.04 11.47 -7.33
C PHE A 513 14.72 11.19 -8.03
N ASN A 514 14.43 11.90 -9.11
CA ASN A 514 13.26 11.67 -9.94
C ASN A 514 13.63 11.74 -11.42
N CYS A 515 13.29 10.68 -12.16
CA CYS A 515 13.19 10.77 -13.61
C CYS A 515 11.93 11.55 -13.95
N THR A 516 12.01 12.46 -14.93
CA THR A 516 10.85 13.14 -15.51
C THR A 516 10.89 12.97 -17.01
N MET A 517 9.72 12.87 -17.64
CA MET A 517 9.62 12.75 -19.10
C MET A 517 9.95 14.07 -19.82
N GLY A 518 9.94 15.17 -19.09
CA GLY A 518 10.23 16.54 -19.54
C GLY A 518 10.02 17.48 -18.36
N GLU A 519 10.71 18.62 -18.32
CA GLU A 519 10.54 19.57 -17.22
C GLU A 519 9.16 20.21 -17.28
N HIS A 520 8.76 20.63 -18.47
CA HIS A 520 7.44 21.21 -18.74
C HIS A 520 6.64 20.38 -19.73
N TRP A 521 5.31 20.42 -19.63
CA TRP A 521 4.46 19.60 -20.52
C TRP A 521 4.53 20.02 -21.99
N GLN A 522 4.90 21.26 -22.27
CA GLN A 522 5.08 21.83 -23.61
C GLN A 522 6.28 21.22 -24.35
N GLU A 523 7.23 20.62 -23.63
CA GLU A 523 8.42 19.97 -24.20
C GLU A 523 8.13 18.54 -24.67
N ILE A 524 7.01 17.96 -24.23
CA ILE A 524 6.66 16.56 -24.51
C ILE A 524 5.94 16.44 -25.84
N ASN A 525 6.33 15.44 -26.63
CA ASN A 525 5.67 15.12 -27.89
C ASN A 525 4.17 14.74 -27.67
N PRO A 526 3.21 15.50 -28.20
CA PRO A 526 1.77 15.22 -28.01
C PRO A 526 1.31 13.86 -28.55
N ALA A 527 2.02 13.28 -29.53
CA ALA A 527 1.69 11.98 -30.10
C ALA A 527 1.66 10.86 -29.05
N TYR A 528 2.40 11.03 -27.95
CA TYR A 528 2.50 10.10 -26.84
C TYR A 528 1.22 9.95 -25.99
N PHE A 529 0.26 10.86 -26.18
CA PHE A 529 -1.03 10.86 -25.49
C PHE A 529 -2.22 10.85 -26.47
N ALA A 530 -1.97 10.57 -27.75
CA ALA A 530 -3.00 10.59 -28.79
C ALA A 530 -4.10 9.53 -28.59
N ASP A 531 -3.79 8.46 -27.85
CA ASP A 531 -4.70 7.39 -27.43
C ASP A 531 -5.64 7.78 -26.28
N ARG A 532 -5.39 8.91 -25.61
CA ARG A 532 -6.16 9.33 -24.44
C ARG A 532 -7.47 10.02 -24.84
N GLU A 533 -8.56 9.54 -24.27
CA GLU A 533 -9.88 10.11 -24.48
C GLU A 533 -9.96 11.55 -23.96
N LYS A 534 -10.56 12.44 -24.75
CA LYS A 534 -10.86 13.82 -24.37
C LYS A 534 -12.14 13.89 -23.56
N ILE A 535 -12.05 14.40 -22.33
CA ILE A 535 -13.15 14.43 -21.37
C ILE A 535 -13.22 15.84 -20.78
N ALA A 536 -14.39 16.46 -20.86
CA ALA A 536 -14.60 17.81 -20.34
C ALA A 536 -14.32 17.91 -18.83
N ARG A 537 -13.63 18.98 -18.40
CA ARG A 537 -13.34 19.29 -16.99
C ARG A 537 -14.63 19.48 -16.19
N ARG A 538 -14.64 19.02 -14.93
CA ARG A 538 -15.69 19.33 -13.95
C ARG A 538 -15.26 20.55 -13.15
N ASN A 539 -15.99 21.64 -13.37
CA ASN A 539 -15.78 22.91 -12.68
C ASN A 539 -16.65 22.99 -11.43
N GLU A 540 -16.22 23.81 -10.48
CA GLU A 540 -16.92 24.06 -9.22
C GLU A 540 -18.30 24.67 -9.44
N VAL A 541 -19.23 24.39 -8.53
CA VAL A 541 -20.56 25.02 -8.53
C VAL A 541 -20.44 26.40 -7.89
N LEU A 542 -20.70 27.45 -8.67
CA LEU A 542 -20.63 28.84 -8.21
C LEU A 542 -22.02 29.46 -8.08
N LEU A 543 -22.22 30.33 -7.09
CA LEU A 543 -23.39 31.22 -7.03
C LEU A 543 -23.39 32.16 -8.23
N LYS A 544 -24.57 32.63 -8.67
CA LYS A 544 -24.67 33.60 -9.76
C LYS A 544 -24.12 34.97 -9.33
N ALA A 545 -23.49 35.70 -10.24
CA ALA A 545 -22.91 37.01 -9.94
C ALA A 545 -23.88 37.98 -9.25
N ALA A 546 -25.16 38.00 -9.64
CA ALA A 546 -26.18 38.83 -9.00
C ALA A 546 -26.38 38.53 -7.49
N GLU A 547 -26.23 37.26 -7.10
CA GLU A 547 -26.31 36.83 -5.70
C GLU A 547 -25.01 37.11 -4.94
N ARG A 548 -23.86 37.01 -5.62
CA ARG A 548 -22.54 37.29 -5.02
C ARG A 548 -22.40 38.73 -4.51
N LYS A 549 -23.00 39.70 -5.20
CA LYS A 549 -22.86 41.15 -4.90
C LYS A 549 -23.54 41.60 -3.61
N THR A 550 -24.51 40.86 -3.09
CA THR A 550 -25.44 41.37 -2.06
C THR A 550 -25.18 40.82 -0.66
N ASN A 551 -24.22 39.91 -0.50
CA ASN A 551 -23.95 39.26 0.76
C ASN A 551 -22.52 38.69 0.80
N PHE A 552 -22.12 38.29 2.01
CA PHE A 552 -20.82 37.67 2.28
C PHE A 552 -20.90 36.14 2.36
N LYS A 553 -21.96 35.49 1.84
CA LYS A 553 -22.03 34.03 1.80
C LYS A 553 -20.93 33.48 0.90
N GLU A 554 -20.45 32.29 1.23
CA GLU A 554 -19.49 31.57 0.39
C GLU A 554 -20.05 31.39 -1.02
N PHE A 555 -19.34 31.88 -2.03
CA PHE A 555 -19.85 31.86 -3.41
C PHE A 555 -19.48 30.60 -4.19
N ASN A 556 -18.40 29.93 -3.80
CA ASN A 556 -17.93 28.70 -4.43
C ASN A 556 -18.34 27.52 -3.54
N LEU A 557 -19.21 26.65 -4.05
CA LEU A 557 -19.79 25.51 -3.32
C LEU A 557 -19.01 24.20 -3.55
N GLY A 558 -17.89 24.23 -4.30
CA GLY A 558 -17.07 23.07 -4.59
C GLY A 558 -17.68 22.12 -5.63
N LEU A 559 -17.27 20.85 -5.59
CA LEU A 559 -17.78 19.78 -6.47
C LEU A 559 -18.80 18.93 -5.71
N THR A 560 -19.85 18.47 -6.41
CA THR A 560 -20.68 17.39 -5.86
C THR A 560 -19.90 16.06 -5.85
N PRO A 561 -20.31 15.05 -5.06
CA PRO A 561 -19.66 13.74 -5.05
C PRO A 561 -19.54 13.10 -6.45
N GLU A 562 -20.57 13.21 -7.27
CA GLU A 562 -20.60 12.67 -8.64
C GLU A 562 -19.65 13.43 -9.56
N MET A 563 -19.57 14.76 -9.40
CA MET A 563 -18.63 15.59 -10.15
C MET A 563 -17.18 15.29 -9.76
N ALA A 564 -16.90 15.15 -8.45
CA ALA A 564 -15.59 14.78 -7.96
C ALA A 564 -15.15 13.41 -8.50
N LYS A 565 -16.00 12.39 -8.42
CA LYS A 565 -15.71 11.06 -9.00
C LYS A 565 -15.36 11.14 -10.48
N LYS A 566 -16.20 11.80 -11.29
CA LYS A 566 -15.94 12.00 -12.73
C LYS A 566 -14.66 12.79 -13.01
N GLU A 567 -14.30 13.74 -12.16
CA GLU A 567 -13.07 14.51 -12.33
C GLU A 567 -11.83 13.65 -12.07
N THR A 568 -11.90 12.72 -11.11
CA THR A 568 -10.77 11.81 -10.83
C THR A 568 -10.48 10.85 -12.00
N GLU A 569 -11.49 10.49 -12.79
CA GLU A 569 -11.36 9.65 -13.98
C GLU A 569 -10.48 10.33 -15.05
N ARG A 570 -10.42 11.67 -15.08
CA ARG A 570 -9.59 12.43 -16.02
C ARG A 570 -8.09 12.38 -15.71
N CYS A 571 -7.71 12.09 -14.46
CA CYS A 571 -6.31 12.05 -14.07
C CYS A 571 -5.57 10.90 -14.80
N LEU A 572 -4.41 11.20 -15.37
CA LEU A 572 -3.63 10.26 -16.18
C LEU A 572 -2.75 9.32 -15.33
N SER A 573 -2.66 9.51 -14.01
CA SER A 573 -1.77 8.76 -13.11
C SER A 573 -0.32 8.71 -13.63
N CYS A 574 0.28 9.88 -13.88
CA CYS A 574 1.57 10.02 -14.59
C CYS A 574 2.77 9.43 -13.83
N GLY A 575 2.76 9.48 -12.49
CA GLY A 575 3.82 8.99 -11.63
C GLY A 575 3.83 7.46 -11.51
N CYS A 576 5.02 6.90 -11.29
CA CYS A 576 5.23 5.46 -11.12
C CYS A 576 4.58 4.94 -9.82
N GLN A 577 3.90 3.80 -9.89
CA GLN A 577 3.30 3.14 -8.71
C GLN A 577 4.35 2.62 -7.73
N ASP A 578 5.50 2.18 -8.24
CA ASP A 578 6.61 1.62 -7.45
C ASP A 578 7.66 2.69 -7.05
N ALA A 579 7.32 3.98 -7.12
CA ALA A 579 8.29 5.05 -6.88
C ALA A 579 8.97 4.97 -5.50
N PHE A 580 8.30 4.42 -4.50
CA PHE A 580 8.80 4.26 -3.14
C PHE A 580 9.70 3.03 -2.95
N ASP A 581 9.53 1.99 -3.77
CA ASP A 581 10.29 0.73 -3.68
C ASP A 581 11.34 0.56 -4.79
N CYS A 582 11.42 1.52 -5.73
CA CYS A 582 12.30 1.44 -6.89
C CYS A 582 13.78 1.56 -6.48
N LYS A 583 14.49 0.42 -6.50
CA LYS A 583 15.92 0.35 -6.18
C LYS A 583 16.78 1.20 -7.12
N LEU A 584 16.39 1.33 -8.39
CA LEU A 584 17.10 2.19 -9.34
C LEU A 584 17.04 3.66 -8.91
N ARG A 585 15.86 4.14 -8.50
CA ARG A 585 15.65 5.51 -8.00
C ARG A 585 16.46 5.78 -6.75
N LEU A 586 16.46 4.84 -5.80
CA LEU A 586 17.25 4.91 -4.57
C LEU A 586 18.75 5.07 -4.87
N TYR A 587 19.32 4.16 -5.67
CA TYR A 587 20.75 4.24 -6.01
C TYR A 587 21.07 5.47 -6.87
N ALA A 588 20.18 5.89 -7.78
CA ALA A 588 20.38 7.11 -8.55
C ALA A 588 20.53 8.35 -7.64
N GLY A 589 19.75 8.41 -6.56
CA GLY A 589 19.91 9.43 -5.51
C GLY A 589 21.22 9.29 -4.73
N GLU A 590 21.57 8.09 -4.27
CA GLU A 590 22.78 7.83 -3.48
C GLU A 590 24.08 8.20 -4.23
N TYR A 591 24.11 7.99 -5.55
CA TYR A 591 25.26 8.22 -6.42
C TYR A 591 25.17 9.54 -7.21
N GLU A 592 24.16 10.37 -6.93
CA GLU A 592 23.94 11.70 -7.54
C GLU A 592 23.98 11.64 -9.08
N VAL A 593 23.23 10.70 -9.65
CA VAL A 593 23.20 10.46 -11.10
C VAL A 593 22.61 11.66 -11.83
N ASP A 594 23.27 12.06 -12.93
CA ASP A 594 22.72 13.01 -13.89
C ASP A 594 22.29 12.26 -15.15
N ILE A 595 20.98 12.10 -15.33
CA ILE A 595 20.40 11.36 -16.47
C ILE A 595 20.68 12.05 -17.82
N LYS A 596 20.92 13.37 -17.83
CA LYS A 596 21.15 14.12 -19.06
C LYS A 596 22.60 14.00 -19.55
N ARG A 597 23.53 13.53 -18.69
CA ARG A 597 24.96 13.50 -18.97
C ARG A 597 25.34 12.72 -20.23
N LEU A 598 24.72 11.56 -20.45
CA LEU A 598 25.00 10.68 -21.61
C LEU A 598 23.99 10.88 -22.76
N GLY A 599 23.00 11.76 -22.56
CA GLY A 599 21.83 11.89 -23.41
C GLY A 599 20.78 10.81 -23.15
N THR A 600 19.52 11.17 -23.33
CA THR A 600 18.38 10.24 -23.25
C THR A 600 17.92 9.89 -24.66
N GLN A 601 17.70 8.59 -24.94
CA GLN A 601 17.00 8.18 -26.14
C GLN A 601 15.51 8.04 -25.83
N GLU A 602 14.69 8.86 -26.49
CA GLU A 602 13.24 8.81 -26.33
C GLU A 602 12.67 7.61 -27.08
N LYS A 603 12.57 6.48 -26.39
CA LYS A 603 11.74 5.35 -26.82
C LYS A 603 10.53 5.27 -25.92
N ARG A 604 9.34 5.32 -26.53
CA ARG A 604 8.08 5.15 -25.82
C ARG A 604 7.40 3.88 -26.30
N TYR A 605 7.28 2.93 -25.37
CA TYR A 605 6.56 1.70 -25.56
C TYR A 605 5.13 1.85 -25.03
N GLU A 606 4.19 1.17 -25.68
CA GLU A 606 2.85 1.01 -25.16
C GLU A 606 2.88 0.21 -23.84
N ILE A 607 2.12 0.66 -22.85
CA ILE A 607 1.99 -0.04 -21.57
C ILE A 607 0.97 -1.17 -21.77
N ILE A 608 1.40 -2.40 -21.58
CA ILE A 608 0.55 -3.59 -21.75
C ILE A 608 -0.06 -3.92 -20.39
N THR A 609 -1.38 -3.88 -20.29
CA THR A 609 -2.12 -4.25 -19.08
C THR A 609 -2.85 -5.57 -19.32
N GLY A 610 -2.44 -6.62 -18.61
CA GLY A 610 -3.17 -7.90 -18.55
C GLY A 610 -3.93 -8.06 -17.25
N ASP A 611 -4.60 -9.21 -17.08
CA ASP A 611 -5.45 -9.46 -15.92
C ASP A 611 -4.70 -9.43 -14.60
N TYR A 612 -3.43 -9.87 -14.59
CA TYR A 612 -2.60 -10.00 -13.37
C TYR A 612 -1.34 -9.13 -13.40
N ILE A 613 -0.82 -8.80 -14.58
CA ILE A 613 0.49 -8.18 -14.75
C ILE A 613 0.36 -6.95 -15.64
N VAL A 614 0.95 -5.84 -15.20
CA VAL A 614 1.19 -4.64 -16.01
C VAL A 614 2.65 -4.64 -16.43
N GLN A 615 2.89 -4.45 -17.73
CA GLN A 615 4.21 -4.37 -18.33
C GLN A 615 4.44 -2.98 -18.91
N ASP A 616 5.41 -2.27 -18.34
CA ASP A 616 5.84 -0.93 -18.72
C ASP A 616 7.33 -0.94 -19.08
N GLU A 617 7.61 -1.25 -20.34
CA GLU A 617 8.99 -1.34 -20.86
C GLU A 617 9.75 -0.01 -20.80
N ASN A 618 9.05 1.11 -20.65
CA ASN A 618 9.66 2.44 -20.48
C ASN A 618 10.52 2.54 -19.21
N LYS A 619 10.28 1.66 -18.24
CA LYS A 619 11.02 1.56 -16.96
C LYS A 619 12.05 0.42 -16.95
N CYS A 620 12.14 -0.35 -18.04
CA CYS A 620 12.98 -1.56 -18.08
C CYS A 620 14.45 -1.19 -18.26
N ILE A 621 15.31 -1.70 -17.38
CA ILE A 621 16.78 -1.55 -17.47
C ILE A 621 17.48 -2.77 -18.06
N LEU A 622 16.73 -3.67 -18.71
CA LEU A 622 17.22 -4.90 -19.33
C LEU A 622 18.08 -5.78 -18.39
N CYS A 623 17.78 -5.79 -17.09
CA CYS A 623 18.55 -6.53 -16.10
C CYS A 623 18.49 -8.06 -16.30
N GLY A 624 17.42 -8.56 -16.94
CA GLY A 624 17.20 -9.97 -17.22
C GLY A 624 16.57 -10.77 -16.09
N ASN A 625 16.30 -10.18 -14.92
CA ASN A 625 15.74 -10.90 -13.77
C ASN A 625 14.40 -11.58 -14.10
N CYS A 626 13.48 -10.89 -14.78
CA CYS A 626 12.17 -11.43 -15.15
C CYS A 626 12.23 -12.59 -16.15
N VAL A 627 13.15 -12.51 -17.12
CA VAL A 627 13.44 -13.60 -18.08
C VAL A 627 13.99 -14.82 -17.33
N ARG A 628 14.98 -14.58 -16.47
CA ARG A 628 15.71 -15.63 -15.77
C ARG A 628 14.89 -16.28 -14.66
N ILE A 629 14.11 -15.55 -13.89
CA ILE A 629 13.26 -16.13 -12.83
C ILE A 629 12.16 -17.02 -13.44
N CYS A 630 11.64 -16.63 -14.62
CA CYS A 630 10.67 -17.43 -15.35
C CYS A 630 11.27 -18.74 -15.89
N GLN A 631 12.55 -18.74 -16.27
CA GLN A 631 13.23 -19.91 -16.82
C GLN A 631 13.94 -20.78 -15.77
N GLU A 632 14.74 -20.18 -14.89
CA GLU A 632 15.59 -20.88 -13.91
C GLU A 632 14.79 -21.33 -12.69
N VAL A 633 13.80 -20.54 -12.24
CA VAL A 633 13.00 -20.87 -11.04
C VAL A 633 11.67 -21.48 -11.41
N GLN A 634 10.90 -20.89 -12.32
CA GLN A 634 9.58 -21.45 -12.70
C GLN A 634 9.65 -22.51 -13.81
N ASP A 635 10.70 -22.50 -14.64
CA ASP A 635 10.86 -23.43 -15.79
C ASP A 635 9.71 -23.35 -16.83
N ASN A 636 9.10 -22.17 -16.94
CA ASN A 636 8.11 -21.85 -17.96
C ASN A 636 8.74 -21.12 -19.16
N GLY A 637 9.79 -20.32 -18.94
CA GLY A 637 10.56 -19.67 -20.01
C GLY A 637 9.76 -18.72 -20.90
N VAL A 638 8.67 -18.13 -20.40
CA VAL A 638 7.69 -17.35 -21.18
C VAL A 638 8.25 -16.01 -21.64
N MET A 639 9.07 -15.35 -20.83
CA MET A 639 9.65 -14.04 -21.12
C MET A 639 11.01 -14.19 -21.79
N GLY A 640 11.32 -13.33 -22.76
CA GLY A 640 12.60 -13.30 -23.45
C GLY A 640 13.03 -11.90 -23.88
N PHE A 641 14.31 -11.76 -24.24
CA PHE A 641 14.81 -10.57 -24.90
C PHE A 641 14.47 -10.62 -26.39
N VAL A 642 13.78 -9.60 -26.89
CA VAL A 642 13.39 -9.44 -28.29
C VAL A 642 14.22 -8.32 -28.93
N ASN A 643 14.57 -8.46 -30.21
CA ASN A 643 15.45 -7.57 -30.97
C ASN A 643 16.91 -7.54 -30.46
N ARG A 644 17.72 -6.58 -30.94
CA ARG A 644 19.15 -6.43 -30.63
C ARG A 644 19.56 -4.96 -30.56
N GLY A 645 20.62 -4.68 -29.78
CA GLY A 645 21.15 -3.33 -29.63
C GLY A 645 20.20 -2.46 -28.80
N PHE A 646 20.08 -1.18 -29.16
CA PHE A 646 19.16 -0.28 -28.47
C PHE A 646 17.69 -0.70 -28.64
N ASP A 647 17.33 -1.47 -29.67
CA ASP A 647 15.93 -1.90 -29.87
C ASP A 647 15.54 -3.11 -29.00
N THR A 648 16.46 -3.59 -28.17
CA THR A 648 16.22 -4.72 -27.27
C THR A 648 15.16 -4.37 -26.22
N THR A 649 14.13 -5.21 -26.12
CA THR A 649 13.05 -5.10 -25.11
C THR A 649 12.80 -6.46 -24.49
N VAL A 650 12.15 -6.49 -23.32
CA VAL A 650 11.70 -7.74 -22.73
C VAL A 650 10.24 -7.96 -23.12
N LYS A 651 9.90 -9.11 -23.70
CA LYS A 651 8.52 -9.44 -24.11
C LYS A 651 8.24 -10.93 -23.93
N PRO A 652 6.96 -11.34 -23.91
CA PRO A 652 6.64 -12.75 -24.07
C PRO A 652 7.18 -13.29 -25.39
N ASN A 653 7.62 -14.55 -25.37
CA ASN A 653 8.16 -15.19 -26.56
C ASN A 653 7.16 -15.14 -27.72
N MET A 654 7.68 -15.00 -28.95
CA MET A 654 6.89 -14.81 -30.18
C MET A 654 6.08 -13.50 -30.25
N GLY A 655 6.19 -12.62 -29.26
CA GLY A 655 5.50 -11.32 -29.25
C GLY A 655 3.98 -11.41 -29.07
N VAL A 656 3.48 -12.57 -28.60
CA VAL A 656 2.06 -12.77 -28.32
C VAL A 656 1.69 -12.24 -26.91
N PRO A 657 0.42 -11.91 -26.64
CA PRO A 657 -0.03 -11.55 -25.29
C PRO A 657 0.26 -12.65 -24.26
N LEU A 658 0.56 -12.30 -23.01
CA LEU A 658 0.84 -13.27 -21.94
C LEU A 658 -0.26 -14.33 -21.78
N ALA A 659 -1.53 -13.95 -21.94
CA ALA A 659 -2.69 -14.85 -21.88
C ALA A 659 -2.67 -15.97 -22.96
N GLN A 660 -1.89 -15.81 -24.03
CA GLN A 660 -1.72 -16.81 -25.10
C GLN A 660 -0.44 -17.65 -24.93
N THR A 661 0.26 -17.49 -23.81
CA THR A 661 1.49 -18.23 -23.47
C THR A 661 1.24 -19.24 -22.35
N GLN A 662 2.27 -19.99 -21.96
CA GLN A 662 2.24 -20.88 -20.78
C GLN A 662 2.44 -20.12 -19.45
N CYS A 663 2.11 -18.82 -19.40
CA CYS A 663 2.21 -18.04 -18.18
C CYS A 663 1.14 -18.48 -17.18
N GLU A 664 1.55 -18.84 -15.96
CA GLU A 664 0.66 -19.25 -14.88
C GLU A 664 0.31 -18.11 -13.92
N SER A 665 0.76 -16.88 -14.22
CA SER A 665 0.58 -15.72 -13.35
C SER A 665 1.10 -15.95 -11.93
N CYS A 666 2.24 -16.65 -11.76
CA CYS A 666 2.86 -16.81 -10.44
C CYS A 666 3.51 -15.51 -9.90
N GLY A 667 3.65 -14.49 -10.76
CA GLY A 667 4.14 -13.14 -10.42
C GLY A 667 5.59 -13.08 -9.90
N GLN A 668 6.38 -14.12 -10.15
CA GLN A 668 7.80 -14.16 -9.80
C GLN A 668 8.63 -13.11 -10.54
N CYS A 669 8.24 -12.81 -11.79
CA CYS A 669 8.82 -11.72 -12.56
C CYS A 669 8.57 -10.34 -11.92
N LEU A 670 7.46 -10.18 -11.20
CA LEU A 670 7.15 -8.96 -10.43
C LEU A 670 8.08 -8.86 -9.23
N SER A 671 8.19 -9.94 -8.45
CA SER A 671 9.07 -10.03 -7.28
C SER A 671 10.54 -9.73 -7.62
N ALA A 672 11.00 -10.16 -8.80
CA ALA A 672 12.39 -9.99 -9.22
C ALA A 672 12.65 -8.66 -9.97
N CYS A 673 11.63 -7.86 -10.30
CA CYS A 673 11.77 -6.61 -11.05
C CYS A 673 12.28 -5.48 -10.11
N PRO A 674 13.43 -4.84 -10.40
CA PRO A 674 13.98 -3.82 -9.51
C PRO A 674 13.51 -2.39 -9.81
N THR A 675 12.71 -2.18 -10.87
CA THR A 675 12.36 -0.84 -11.39
C THR A 675 10.87 -0.58 -11.56
N GLY A 676 10.00 -1.55 -11.25
CA GLY A 676 8.57 -1.44 -11.51
C GLY A 676 8.20 -1.42 -13.00
N ALA A 677 9.08 -1.98 -13.86
CA ALA A 677 8.73 -2.27 -15.26
C ALA A 677 7.72 -3.40 -15.38
N LEU A 678 7.64 -4.26 -14.36
CA LEU A 678 6.60 -5.28 -14.21
C LEU A 678 5.97 -5.11 -12.84
N THR A 679 4.69 -4.76 -12.81
CA THR A 679 3.91 -4.59 -11.56
C THR A 679 2.67 -5.48 -11.57
N ALA A 680 2.08 -5.66 -10.39
CA ALA A 680 0.79 -6.34 -10.27
C ALA A 680 -0.31 -5.46 -10.86
N ALA A 681 -1.25 -6.07 -11.58
CA ALA A 681 -2.48 -5.39 -11.99
C ALA A 681 -3.32 -5.09 -10.75
N SER A 682 -3.52 -3.80 -10.50
CA SER A 682 -4.26 -3.28 -9.35
C SER A 682 -5.74 -3.70 -9.37
N ILE A 683 -6.25 -4.12 -8.21
CA ILE A 683 -7.68 -4.32 -7.95
C ILE A 683 -8.45 -3.00 -7.85
N LEU A 684 -7.76 -1.90 -7.55
CA LEU A 684 -8.37 -0.59 -7.42
C LEU A 684 -8.68 -0.02 -8.80
N ALA A 685 -9.88 0.56 -8.92
CA ALA A 685 -10.31 1.25 -10.15
C ALA A 685 -9.33 2.34 -10.58
N LYS A 686 -8.69 3.00 -9.62
CA LYS A 686 -7.56 3.90 -9.88
C LYS A 686 -6.40 3.60 -8.93
N PRO A 687 -5.30 2.99 -9.41
CA PRO A 687 -4.11 2.81 -8.58
C PRO A 687 -3.43 4.16 -8.30
N GLY A 688 -2.90 4.29 -7.08
CA GLY A 688 -2.03 5.39 -6.66
C GLY A 688 -0.64 4.87 -6.28
N PRO A 689 0.37 5.75 -6.19
CA PRO A 689 1.67 5.40 -5.63
C PRO A 689 1.54 5.37 -4.11
N PHE A 690 0.78 4.41 -3.58
CA PHE A 690 0.55 4.38 -2.13
C PHE A 690 1.83 3.92 -1.44
N LYS A 691 2.26 4.70 -0.44
CA LYS A 691 3.27 4.24 0.49
C LYS A 691 2.61 3.25 1.45
N ASP A 692 3.33 2.18 1.77
CA ASP A 692 2.83 1.18 2.72
C ASP A 692 2.82 1.80 4.13
N ASP A 693 1.65 1.85 4.77
CA ASP A 693 1.47 2.28 6.16
C ASP A 693 1.99 1.21 7.13
N ARG A 694 1.72 -0.05 6.77
CA ARG A 694 2.20 -1.23 7.49
C ARG A 694 2.34 -2.42 6.54
N VAL A 695 3.18 -3.35 6.94
CA VAL A 695 3.33 -4.66 6.29
C VAL A 695 3.04 -5.73 7.34
N VAL A 696 2.09 -6.61 7.05
CA VAL A 696 1.70 -7.70 7.95
C VAL A 696 2.17 -9.02 7.35
N THR A 697 3.00 -9.74 8.08
CA THR A 697 3.42 -11.10 7.72
C THR A 697 2.36 -12.09 8.17
N THR A 698 1.87 -12.95 7.27
CA THR A 698 0.83 -13.95 7.54
C THR A 698 1.07 -15.22 6.71
N THR A 699 0.21 -16.22 6.85
CA THR A 699 0.31 -17.51 6.14
C THR A 699 -0.81 -17.64 5.11
N CYS A 700 -0.46 -18.07 3.90
CA CYS A 700 -1.44 -18.41 2.86
C CYS A 700 -2.23 -19.67 3.25
N THR A 701 -3.55 -19.59 3.26
CA THR A 701 -4.45 -20.70 3.65
C THR A 701 -5.12 -21.42 2.47
N MET A 702 -4.64 -21.19 1.24
CA MET A 702 -5.28 -21.74 0.03
C MET A 702 -4.93 -23.22 -0.20
N CYS A 703 -3.67 -23.60 0.00
CA CYS A 703 -3.21 -24.98 -0.05
C CYS A 703 -2.28 -25.25 1.12
N ASN A 704 -2.13 -26.52 1.50
CA ASN A 704 -1.39 -26.87 2.72
C ASN A 704 0.14 -26.72 2.62
N THR A 705 0.68 -26.06 1.59
CA THR A 705 2.11 -25.63 1.58
C THR A 705 2.37 -24.57 2.67
N GLY A 706 1.37 -23.72 2.94
CA GLY A 706 1.44 -22.70 3.98
C GLY A 706 2.42 -21.57 3.70
N CYS A 707 2.56 -21.08 2.47
CA CYS A 707 3.55 -20.04 2.12
C CYS A 707 3.45 -18.78 3.00
N THR A 708 4.59 -18.23 3.40
CA THR A 708 4.66 -16.93 4.09
C THR A 708 4.34 -15.79 3.12
N LEU A 709 3.37 -14.95 3.49
CA LEU A 709 2.95 -13.76 2.76
C LEU A 709 3.32 -12.49 3.53
N GLU A 710 3.68 -11.43 2.81
CA GLU A 710 3.75 -10.06 3.32
C GLU A 710 2.63 -9.25 2.65
N LEU A 711 1.63 -8.85 3.44
CA LEU A 711 0.51 -8.03 3.01
C LEU A 711 0.86 -6.56 3.24
N HIS A 712 1.05 -5.81 2.16
CA HIS A 712 1.35 -4.39 2.20
C HIS A 712 0.06 -3.60 2.19
N ILE A 713 -0.13 -2.74 3.19
CA ILE A 713 -1.40 -2.09 3.46
C ILE A 713 -1.21 -0.58 3.37
N ALA A 714 -2.12 0.08 2.66
CA ALA A 714 -2.28 1.52 2.65
C ALA A 714 -3.74 1.89 2.96
N ALA A 715 -3.92 2.69 3.99
CA ALA A 715 -5.15 2.86 4.75
C ALA A 715 -5.70 1.49 5.20
N ASP A 716 -6.82 1.05 4.64
CA ASP A 716 -7.48 -0.23 4.96
C ASP A 716 -7.56 -1.14 3.73
N THR A 717 -6.56 -1.07 2.84
CA THR A 717 -6.53 -1.83 1.60
C THR A 717 -5.18 -2.49 1.41
N ILE A 718 -5.20 -3.77 1.05
CA ILE A 718 -3.99 -4.49 0.62
C ILE A 718 -3.66 -4.02 -0.79
N THR A 719 -2.56 -3.31 -0.95
CA THR A 719 -2.12 -2.74 -2.24
C THR A 719 -1.19 -3.66 -3.01
N LYS A 720 -0.50 -4.56 -2.29
CA LYS A 720 0.54 -5.44 -2.83
C LYS A 720 0.73 -6.63 -1.90
N VAL A 721 0.97 -7.80 -2.48
CA VAL A 721 1.33 -9.03 -1.74
C VAL A 721 2.71 -9.48 -2.18
N THR A 722 3.62 -9.67 -1.22
CA THR A 722 4.97 -10.19 -1.45
C THR A 722 5.29 -11.34 -0.51
N SER A 723 6.55 -11.76 -0.46
CA SER A 723 7.02 -12.84 0.39
C SER A 723 8.51 -12.63 0.69
N PRO A 724 8.96 -12.90 1.92
CA PRO A 724 10.34 -12.69 2.30
C PRO A 724 11.29 -13.62 1.54
N LEU A 725 12.29 -13.06 0.87
CA LEU A 725 13.22 -13.80 0.02
C LEU A 725 14.19 -14.74 0.76
N ARG A 726 14.39 -14.58 2.08
CA ARG A 726 15.47 -15.26 2.83
C ARG A 726 15.05 -15.90 4.16
N THR A 727 13.91 -15.52 4.72
CA THR A 727 13.47 -15.96 6.06
C THR A 727 12.22 -16.83 6.03
N GLY A 728 11.41 -16.78 4.96
CA GLY A 728 10.24 -17.66 4.80
C GLY A 728 10.60 -19.05 4.25
N HIS A 729 9.81 -20.07 4.57
CA HIS A 729 10.04 -21.46 4.13
C HIS A 729 9.77 -21.70 2.63
N ASN A 730 9.09 -20.76 1.98
CA ASN A 730 8.88 -20.75 0.53
C ASN A 730 9.95 -19.95 -0.25
N ASP A 731 11.04 -19.48 0.38
CA ASP A 731 12.15 -18.72 -0.22
C ASP A 731 11.71 -17.51 -1.06
N GLY A 732 10.65 -16.82 -0.65
CA GLY A 732 10.05 -15.70 -1.40
C GLY A 732 9.28 -16.10 -2.67
N ASN A 733 9.06 -17.40 -2.90
CA ASN A 733 8.30 -17.88 -4.05
C ASN A 733 6.81 -18.03 -3.72
N LEU A 734 5.94 -17.52 -4.60
CA LEU A 734 4.49 -17.67 -4.50
C LEU A 734 3.91 -18.27 -5.79
N CYS A 735 2.72 -18.84 -5.67
CA CYS A 735 1.82 -19.15 -6.79
C CYS A 735 0.92 -17.94 -7.09
N ASN A 736 0.05 -18.05 -8.10
CA ASN A 736 -0.93 -17.02 -8.42
C ASN A 736 -1.88 -16.73 -7.24
N LEU A 737 -2.36 -17.76 -6.53
CA LEU A 737 -3.28 -17.59 -5.39
C LEU A 737 -2.63 -16.81 -4.24
N GLY A 738 -1.36 -17.09 -3.94
CA GLY A 738 -0.63 -16.36 -2.90
C GLY A 738 -0.21 -14.95 -3.34
N ARG A 739 0.26 -14.79 -4.58
CA ARG A 739 0.77 -13.50 -5.09
C ARG A 739 -0.33 -12.47 -5.33
N PHE A 740 -1.54 -12.93 -5.63
CA PHE A 740 -2.71 -12.10 -5.88
C PHE A 740 -3.82 -12.35 -4.86
N ALA A 741 -3.43 -12.68 -3.63
CA ALA A 741 -4.38 -12.97 -2.55
C ALA A 741 -5.25 -11.75 -2.18
N ASP A 742 -4.80 -10.53 -2.51
CA ASP A 742 -5.58 -9.30 -2.42
C ASP A 742 -6.90 -9.38 -3.20
N ARG A 743 -6.95 -10.12 -4.31
CA ARG A 743 -8.16 -10.31 -5.12
C ARG A 743 -9.23 -11.13 -4.41
N ILE A 744 -8.82 -12.05 -3.55
CA ILE A 744 -9.74 -12.88 -2.77
C ILE A 744 -10.33 -12.05 -1.62
N VAL A 745 -9.49 -11.23 -0.99
CA VAL A 745 -9.89 -10.37 0.13
C VAL A 745 -10.77 -9.21 -0.34
N HIS A 746 -10.45 -8.59 -1.46
CA HIS A 746 -11.17 -7.43 -2.00
C HIS A 746 -12.06 -7.78 -3.20
N ASP A 747 -12.60 -8.99 -3.24
CA ASP A 747 -13.52 -9.43 -4.29
C ASP A 747 -14.71 -8.44 -4.40
N GLU A 748 -15.19 -8.18 -5.61
CA GLU A 748 -16.31 -7.25 -5.81
C GLU A 748 -17.64 -7.78 -5.23
N ASN A 749 -17.77 -9.09 -5.06
CA ASN A 749 -18.93 -9.78 -4.51
C ASN A 749 -18.76 -10.13 -3.02
N ARG A 750 -17.76 -9.54 -2.36
CA ARG A 750 -17.45 -9.70 -0.94
C ARG A 750 -18.67 -9.40 -0.06
N LEU A 751 -19.02 -10.33 0.83
CA LEU A 751 -20.17 -10.18 1.71
C LEU A 751 -19.82 -9.24 2.88
N THR A 752 -20.64 -8.21 3.08
CA THR A 752 -20.46 -7.22 4.17
C THR A 752 -21.60 -7.22 5.18
N LYS A 753 -22.71 -7.90 4.87
CA LYS A 753 -23.88 -8.02 5.75
C LYS A 753 -24.54 -9.39 5.64
N PRO A 754 -25.16 -9.88 6.72
CA PRO A 754 -25.97 -11.09 6.68
C PRO A 754 -27.13 -10.99 5.69
N LEU A 755 -27.37 -12.10 4.99
CA LEU A 755 -28.45 -12.25 4.04
C LEU A 755 -29.38 -13.38 4.47
N VAL A 756 -30.69 -13.17 4.31
CA VAL A 756 -31.70 -14.20 4.55
C VAL A 756 -32.57 -14.35 3.32
N ARG A 757 -32.87 -15.59 2.96
CA ARG A 757 -33.72 -15.92 1.83
C ARG A 757 -35.16 -15.46 2.07
N ASP A 758 -35.72 -14.78 1.08
CA ASP A 758 -37.11 -14.32 1.02
C ASP A 758 -37.70 -14.70 -0.35
N GLY A 759 -38.29 -15.89 -0.41
CA GLY A 759 -38.75 -16.48 -1.66
C GLY A 759 -37.60 -16.83 -2.59
N ALA A 760 -37.52 -16.15 -3.75
CA ALA A 760 -36.50 -16.39 -4.78
C ALA A 760 -35.28 -15.45 -4.67
N THR A 761 -35.26 -14.52 -3.72
CA THR A 761 -34.15 -13.57 -3.55
C THR A 761 -33.66 -13.55 -2.11
N HIS A 762 -32.51 -12.92 -1.87
CA HIS A 762 -31.96 -12.71 -0.53
C HIS A 762 -32.08 -11.24 -0.12
N LYS A 763 -32.34 -10.99 1.17
CA LYS A 763 -32.42 -9.65 1.74
C LYS A 763 -31.38 -9.46 2.83
N GLU A 764 -30.72 -8.30 2.80
CA GLU A 764 -29.86 -7.84 3.89
C GLU A 764 -30.65 -7.72 5.20
N VAL A 765 -30.10 -8.25 6.29
CA VAL A 765 -30.64 -8.15 7.64
C VAL A 765 -29.55 -7.79 8.65
N SER A 766 -29.92 -7.40 9.86
CA SER A 766 -28.95 -7.19 10.94
C SER A 766 -28.39 -8.53 11.45
N TRP A 767 -27.20 -8.48 12.06
CA TRP A 767 -26.58 -9.63 12.70
C TRP A 767 -27.47 -10.29 13.75
N GLU A 768 -28.14 -9.51 14.60
CA GLU A 768 -29.04 -10.05 15.62
C GLU A 768 -30.17 -10.86 14.99
N LYS A 769 -30.75 -10.35 13.89
CA LYS A 769 -31.83 -11.04 13.19
C LYS A 769 -31.34 -12.32 12.52
N ALA A 770 -30.20 -12.27 11.82
CA ALA A 770 -29.64 -13.44 11.14
C ALA A 770 -29.27 -14.55 12.14
N VAL A 771 -28.64 -14.20 13.25
CA VAL A 771 -28.27 -15.13 14.33
C VAL A 771 -29.52 -15.76 14.94
N GLN A 772 -30.59 -14.99 15.20
CA GLN A 772 -31.84 -15.53 15.75
C GLN A 772 -32.55 -16.48 14.77
N ILE A 773 -32.57 -16.16 13.47
CA ILE A 773 -33.16 -17.04 12.45
C ILE A 773 -32.35 -18.34 12.36
N THR A 774 -31.02 -18.24 12.33
CA THR A 774 -30.12 -19.40 12.31
C THR A 774 -30.33 -20.29 13.53
N ALA A 775 -30.36 -19.71 14.73
CA ALA A 775 -30.63 -20.44 15.96
C ALA A 775 -32.03 -21.09 15.94
N GLY A 776 -33.03 -20.43 15.36
CA GLY A 776 -34.36 -20.97 15.15
C GLY A 776 -34.37 -22.21 14.25
N ILE A 777 -33.69 -22.16 13.10
CA ILE A 777 -33.53 -23.28 12.18
C ILE A 777 -32.90 -24.48 12.91
N LEU A 778 -31.81 -24.25 13.64
CA LEU A 778 -31.07 -25.30 14.34
C LEU A 778 -31.90 -25.90 15.49
N ALA A 779 -32.57 -25.07 16.29
CA ALA A 779 -33.43 -25.53 17.36
C ALA A 779 -34.64 -26.33 16.84
N GLU A 780 -35.18 -25.95 15.68
CA GLU A 780 -36.27 -26.66 15.02
C GLU A 780 -35.82 -28.04 14.52
N ALA A 781 -34.66 -28.11 13.85
CA ALA A 781 -34.07 -29.40 13.44
C ALA A 781 -33.82 -30.32 14.65
N GLN A 782 -33.24 -29.79 15.74
CA GLN A 782 -33.06 -30.55 16.99
C GLN A 782 -34.39 -31.07 17.56
N LYS A 783 -35.46 -30.27 17.48
CA LYS A 783 -36.77 -30.65 18.00
C LYS A 783 -37.42 -31.79 17.20
N TYR A 784 -37.25 -31.83 15.88
CA TYR A 784 -37.91 -32.82 15.02
C TYR A 784 -37.13 -34.11 14.83
N GLN A 785 -35.80 -34.05 14.63
CA GLN A 785 -34.97 -35.24 14.37
C GLN A 785 -33.85 -35.45 15.40
N GLY A 786 -33.82 -34.65 16.47
CA GLY A 786 -32.73 -34.70 17.44
C GLY A 786 -31.44 -34.12 16.87
N ALA A 787 -30.33 -34.30 17.60
CA ALA A 787 -29.03 -33.79 17.17
C ALA A 787 -28.50 -34.47 15.88
N ASP A 788 -28.92 -35.71 15.60
CA ASP A 788 -28.54 -36.45 14.39
C ASP A 788 -29.11 -35.84 13.09
N GLY A 789 -30.14 -34.98 13.19
CA GLY A 789 -30.71 -34.25 12.06
C GLY A 789 -29.95 -32.99 11.66
N ILE A 790 -28.79 -32.72 12.28
CA ILE A 790 -27.95 -31.56 11.99
C ILE A 790 -26.57 -32.03 11.57
N ALA A 791 -26.00 -31.37 10.56
CA ALA A 791 -24.62 -31.56 10.14
C ALA A 791 -23.88 -30.22 10.05
N VAL A 792 -22.58 -30.22 10.40
CA VAL A 792 -21.69 -29.06 10.31
C VAL A 792 -20.53 -29.41 9.39
N LEU A 793 -20.37 -28.67 8.29
CA LEU A 793 -19.25 -28.79 7.39
C LEU A 793 -18.32 -27.60 7.58
N VAL A 794 -17.01 -27.87 7.70
CA VAL A 794 -16.02 -26.83 8.01
C VAL A 794 -14.92 -26.85 6.96
N SER A 795 -14.51 -25.69 6.46
CA SER A 795 -13.45 -25.58 5.47
C SER A 795 -12.06 -25.79 6.08
N PRO A 796 -11.18 -26.59 5.43
CA PRO A 796 -9.77 -26.66 5.78
C PRO A 796 -9.00 -25.37 5.51
N ALA A 797 -9.60 -24.30 4.97
CA ALA A 797 -8.95 -22.99 4.88
C ALA A 797 -9.02 -22.19 6.19
N LEU A 798 -9.86 -22.61 7.15
CA LEU A 798 -9.99 -21.98 8.46
C LEU A 798 -8.81 -22.32 9.39
N THR A 799 -8.56 -21.44 10.34
CA THR A 799 -7.55 -21.59 11.39
C THR A 799 -7.87 -22.76 12.34
N ASN A 800 -6.88 -23.20 13.10
CA ASN A 800 -7.04 -24.26 14.10
C ASN A 800 -8.06 -23.86 15.17
N GLU A 801 -8.05 -22.61 15.58
CA GLU A 801 -8.91 -22.05 16.61
C GLU A 801 -10.38 -22.04 16.15
N GLU A 802 -10.63 -21.63 14.90
CA GLU A 802 -11.95 -21.70 14.27
C GLU A 802 -12.43 -23.14 14.12
N ASN A 803 -11.58 -24.05 13.65
CA ASN A 803 -11.91 -25.48 13.53
C ASN A 803 -12.22 -26.12 14.89
N TYR A 804 -11.41 -25.81 15.91
CA TYR A 804 -11.63 -26.30 17.28
C TYR A 804 -12.95 -25.78 17.86
N LEU A 805 -13.23 -24.49 17.67
CA LEU A 805 -14.46 -23.89 18.16
C LEU A 805 -15.68 -24.42 17.39
N ALA A 806 -15.57 -24.66 16.08
CA ALA A 806 -16.62 -25.27 15.26
C ALA A 806 -16.97 -26.69 15.73
N GLN A 807 -15.97 -27.53 16.04
CA GLN A 807 -16.27 -28.86 16.59
C GLN A 807 -16.84 -28.80 18.00
N LYS A 808 -16.36 -27.86 18.82
CA LYS A 808 -16.90 -27.65 20.17
C LYS A 808 -18.36 -27.21 20.07
N PHE A 809 -18.69 -26.33 19.13
CA PHE A 809 -20.06 -25.93 18.83
C PHE A 809 -20.93 -27.11 18.39
N ALA A 810 -20.48 -27.92 17.43
CA ALA A 810 -21.21 -29.11 16.98
C ALA A 810 -21.50 -30.08 18.13
N ARG A 811 -20.49 -30.41 18.93
CA ARG A 811 -20.61 -31.45 19.97
C ARG A 811 -21.29 -30.96 21.25
N THR A 812 -20.93 -29.78 21.74
CA THR A 812 -21.39 -29.30 23.06
C THR A 812 -22.69 -28.49 22.97
N VAL A 813 -22.85 -27.70 21.91
CA VAL A 813 -24.04 -26.86 21.70
C VAL A 813 -25.10 -27.64 20.94
N LEU A 814 -24.77 -28.16 19.76
CA LEU A 814 -25.72 -28.88 18.91
C LEU A 814 -25.93 -30.34 19.33
N GLY A 815 -24.98 -30.93 20.06
CA GLY A 815 -25.07 -32.30 20.56
C GLY A 815 -24.84 -33.37 19.50
N THR A 816 -24.21 -33.03 18.37
CA THR A 816 -24.01 -33.92 17.22
C THR A 816 -22.53 -34.21 16.98
N ASN A 817 -22.25 -35.43 16.51
CA ASN A 817 -20.94 -35.80 15.95
C ASN A 817 -20.95 -35.78 14.41
N ASN A 818 -22.02 -35.30 13.78
CA ASN A 818 -22.06 -35.04 12.34
C ASN A 818 -21.30 -33.74 12.02
N ILE A 819 -19.99 -33.75 12.26
CA ILE A 819 -19.08 -32.69 11.85
C ILE A 819 -18.01 -33.27 10.96
N GLU A 820 -17.77 -32.62 9.82
CA GLU A 820 -16.83 -33.10 8.82
C GLU A 820 -16.19 -31.94 8.06
N SER A 821 -15.05 -32.20 7.43
CA SER A 821 -14.46 -31.27 6.47
C SER A 821 -15.31 -31.11 5.21
N THR A 822 -15.24 -29.94 4.58
CA THR A 822 -15.74 -29.77 3.20
C THR A 822 -14.85 -30.47 2.16
N ASN A 823 -13.57 -30.73 2.50
CA ASN A 823 -12.62 -31.53 1.72
C ASN A 823 -11.89 -32.54 2.65
N PRO A 824 -12.50 -33.69 2.97
CA PRO A 824 -11.97 -34.64 3.93
C PRO A 824 -10.58 -35.17 3.56
N VAL A 825 -9.71 -35.29 4.56
CA VAL A 825 -8.39 -35.92 4.44
C VAL A 825 -8.37 -37.28 5.15
N PRO A 826 -7.47 -38.20 4.76
CA PRO A 826 -7.31 -39.49 5.41
C PRO A 826 -7.10 -39.41 6.93
N GLU A 827 -7.67 -40.38 7.63
CA GLU A 827 -7.57 -40.48 9.10
C GLU A 827 -6.13 -40.66 9.58
N LEU A 828 -5.28 -41.32 8.79
CA LEU A 828 -3.93 -41.71 9.17
C LEU A 828 -2.89 -40.71 8.67
N LEU A 829 -2.14 -40.10 9.60
CA LEU A 829 -1.01 -39.24 9.23
C LEU A 829 0.17 -40.02 8.68
N PRO A 830 1.05 -39.35 7.92
CA PRO A 830 2.39 -39.85 7.65
C PRO A 830 3.10 -40.32 8.93
N VAL A 831 3.75 -41.50 8.89
CA VAL A 831 4.60 -41.98 10.01
C VAL A 831 5.70 -40.97 10.33
N LYS A 832 6.18 -40.27 9.30
CA LYS A 832 7.00 -39.07 9.40
C LYS A 832 6.76 -38.22 8.16
N THR A 833 6.57 -36.93 8.38
CA THR A 833 6.53 -35.92 7.32
C THR A 833 7.92 -35.37 7.06
N ALA A 834 8.29 -35.16 5.79
CA ALA A 834 9.56 -34.50 5.45
C ALA A 834 9.37 -32.97 5.36
N THR A 835 10.32 -32.22 5.90
CA THR A 835 10.39 -30.76 5.68
C THR A 835 10.84 -30.44 4.25
N PHE A 836 10.59 -29.23 3.76
CA PHE A 836 11.06 -28.74 2.46
C PHE A 836 12.58 -28.73 2.36
N ALA A 837 13.29 -28.50 3.47
CA ALA A 837 14.74 -28.63 3.52
C ALA A 837 15.18 -30.10 3.35
N GLU A 838 14.46 -31.05 3.96
CA GLU A 838 14.71 -32.49 3.76
C GLU A 838 14.35 -32.94 2.34
N VAL A 839 13.29 -32.39 1.73
CA VAL A 839 12.94 -32.62 0.31
C VAL A 839 14.08 -32.15 -0.60
N GLU A 840 14.57 -30.92 -0.43
CA GLU A 840 15.71 -30.39 -1.22
C GLU A 840 17.00 -31.19 -1.03
N ALA A 841 17.19 -31.76 0.16
CA ALA A 841 18.36 -32.57 0.51
C ALA A 841 18.20 -34.06 0.15
N SER A 842 17.05 -34.51 -0.32
CA SER A 842 16.79 -35.91 -0.64
C SER A 842 17.74 -36.43 -1.73
N ASP A 843 18.07 -37.71 -1.69
CA ASP A 843 18.78 -38.40 -2.78
C ASP A 843 17.85 -39.24 -3.67
N TYR A 844 16.59 -39.42 -3.28
CA TYR A 844 15.59 -40.14 -4.05
C TYR A 844 14.17 -39.69 -3.70
N ILE A 845 13.41 -39.24 -4.70
CA ILE A 845 12.04 -38.76 -4.55
C ILE A 845 11.10 -39.66 -5.37
N LEU A 846 10.10 -40.22 -4.70
CA LEU A 846 8.95 -40.89 -5.33
C LEU A 846 7.75 -39.94 -5.30
N LEU A 847 7.40 -39.38 -6.44
CA LEU A 847 6.20 -38.56 -6.62
C LEU A 847 5.03 -39.46 -7.05
N VAL A 848 3.93 -39.44 -6.29
CA VAL A 848 2.72 -40.22 -6.53
C VAL A 848 1.52 -39.29 -6.67
N GLY A 849 0.78 -39.39 -7.77
CA GLY A 849 -0.42 -38.57 -8.00
C GLY A 849 -0.40 -37.83 -9.32
N GLU A 850 -1.27 -36.84 -9.44
CA GLU A 850 -1.35 -35.93 -10.59
C GLU A 850 -0.22 -34.89 -10.60
N ASP A 851 -0.21 -34.03 -11.64
CA ASP A 851 0.79 -32.97 -11.80
C ASP A 851 0.65 -31.86 -10.75
N ILE A 852 1.57 -31.86 -9.79
CA ILE A 852 1.61 -30.89 -8.69
C ILE A 852 2.17 -29.52 -9.09
N THR A 853 2.64 -29.32 -10.33
CA THR A 853 3.29 -28.05 -10.73
C THR A 853 2.33 -26.86 -10.78
N LEU A 854 1.03 -27.11 -10.88
CA LEU A 854 -0.01 -26.08 -10.90
C LEU A 854 -0.54 -25.77 -9.49
N ASP A 855 -0.91 -26.80 -8.74
CA ASP A 855 -1.56 -26.64 -7.43
C ASP A 855 -0.56 -26.44 -6.29
N PHE A 856 0.65 -27.02 -6.42
CA PHE A 856 1.70 -26.98 -5.40
C PHE A 856 3.07 -26.62 -6.00
N PRO A 857 3.18 -25.48 -6.72
CA PRO A 857 4.38 -25.11 -7.48
C PRO A 857 5.62 -24.93 -6.60
N ILE A 858 5.44 -24.59 -5.32
CA ILE A 858 6.54 -24.44 -4.36
C ILE A 858 7.18 -25.80 -4.09
N VAL A 859 6.38 -26.83 -3.82
CA VAL A 859 6.88 -28.19 -3.60
C VAL A 859 7.54 -28.72 -4.88
N ALA A 860 6.95 -28.44 -6.05
CA ALA A 860 7.56 -28.78 -7.33
C ALA A 860 8.94 -28.11 -7.56
N GLN A 861 9.13 -26.88 -7.07
CA GLN A 861 10.45 -26.21 -7.08
C GLN A 861 11.45 -26.91 -6.16
N LYS A 862 11.03 -27.35 -4.96
CA LYS A 862 11.88 -28.11 -4.02
C LYS A 862 12.35 -29.43 -4.64
N ILE A 863 11.46 -30.15 -5.33
CA ILE A 863 11.81 -31.38 -6.09
C ILE A 863 12.86 -31.07 -7.16
N ARG A 864 12.66 -30.02 -7.96
CA ARG A 864 13.61 -29.66 -9.02
C ARG A 864 14.99 -29.32 -8.46
N LYS A 865 15.07 -28.55 -7.36
CA LYS A 865 16.34 -28.29 -6.67
C LYS A 865 17.01 -29.59 -6.18
N ALA A 866 16.25 -30.53 -5.65
CA ALA A 866 16.78 -31.84 -5.24
C ALA A 866 17.39 -32.59 -6.44
N VAL A 867 16.70 -32.61 -7.58
CA VAL A 867 17.20 -33.22 -8.83
C VAL A 867 18.48 -32.51 -9.32
N GLU A 868 18.53 -31.17 -9.26
CA GLU A 868 19.75 -30.41 -9.59
C GLU A 868 20.92 -30.75 -8.64
N ASN A 869 20.64 -31.08 -7.38
CA ASN A 869 21.60 -31.55 -6.40
C ASN A 869 21.98 -33.04 -6.58
N GLY A 870 21.39 -33.73 -7.56
CA GLY A 870 21.71 -35.12 -7.92
C GLY A 870 20.72 -36.17 -7.43
N ALA A 871 19.54 -35.79 -6.91
CA ALA A 871 18.50 -36.74 -6.50
C ALA A 871 17.90 -37.48 -7.70
N GLN A 872 17.50 -38.74 -7.47
CA GLN A 872 16.70 -39.48 -8.44
C GLN A 872 15.21 -39.19 -8.24
N LEU A 873 14.55 -38.65 -9.26
CA LEU A 873 13.09 -38.48 -9.27
C LEU A 873 12.43 -39.63 -10.02
N VAL A 874 11.46 -40.29 -9.39
CA VAL A 874 10.54 -41.21 -10.06
C VAL A 874 9.11 -40.73 -9.88
N VAL A 875 8.38 -40.66 -10.99
CA VAL A 875 6.99 -40.20 -11.03
C VAL A 875 6.09 -41.39 -11.27
N LEU A 876 5.06 -41.55 -10.43
CA LEU A 876 4.00 -42.52 -10.56
C LEU A 876 2.68 -41.76 -10.68
N ALA A 877 2.13 -41.71 -11.89
CA ALA A 877 0.99 -40.87 -12.25
C ALA A 877 0.04 -41.61 -13.21
N GLU A 878 -1.20 -41.15 -13.35
CA GLU A 878 -2.13 -41.68 -14.36
C GLU A 878 -1.82 -41.13 -15.76
N GLU A 879 -1.44 -39.85 -15.81
CA GLU A 879 -1.10 -39.12 -17.03
C GLU A 879 0.32 -38.51 -16.94
N PRO A 880 0.97 -38.18 -18.08
CA PRO A 880 2.25 -37.48 -18.08
C PRO A 880 2.21 -36.14 -17.35
N THR A 881 3.27 -35.82 -16.61
CA THR A 881 3.39 -34.59 -15.82
C THR A 881 4.47 -33.66 -16.37
N ARG A 882 4.46 -32.37 -16.00
CA ARG A 882 5.55 -31.44 -16.35
C ARG A 882 6.89 -31.80 -15.70
N LEU A 883 6.88 -32.59 -14.63
CA LEU A 883 8.10 -33.05 -13.95
C LEU A 883 8.75 -34.25 -14.65
N ASP A 884 8.08 -34.89 -15.62
CA ASP A 884 8.59 -36.06 -16.34
C ASP A 884 9.94 -35.81 -17.02
N LYS A 885 10.19 -34.59 -17.50
CA LYS A 885 11.47 -34.22 -18.13
C LYS A 885 12.66 -34.20 -17.16
N PHE A 886 12.40 -34.13 -15.85
CA PHE A 886 13.39 -34.23 -14.77
C PHE A 886 13.43 -35.63 -14.14
N ALA A 887 12.41 -36.45 -14.41
CA ALA A 887 12.29 -37.78 -13.84
C ALA A 887 13.30 -38.74 -14.49
N HIS A 888 13.92 -39.57 -13.66
CA HIS A 888 14.69 -40.72 -14.12
C HIS A 888 13.75 -41.74 -14.78
N HIS A 889 12.58 -41.95 -14.17
CA HIS A 889 11.50 -42.79 -14.68
C HIS A 889 10.12 -42.16 -14.41
N THR A 890 9.24 -42.21 -15.41
CA THR A 890 7.80 -41.99 -15.22
C THR A 890 7.06 -43.31 -15.46
N LEU A 891 6.25 -43.72 -14.50
CA LEU A 891 5.46 -44.95 -14.52
C LEU A 891 3.98 -44.58 -14.59
N LEU A 892 3.37 -44.81 -15.75
CA LEU A 892 1.94 -44.57 -15.95
C LEU A 892 1.11 -45.75 -15.44
N VAL A 893 0.26 -45.48 -14.44
CA VAL A 893 -0.56 -46.47 -13.73
C VAL A 893 -2.02 -46.02 -13.76
N ASN A 894 -2.95 -46.93 -14.06
CA ASN A 894 -4.37 -46.62 -13.90
C ASN A 894 -4.68 -46.53 -12.39
N PHE A 895 -5.21 -45.39 -11.93
CA PHE A 895 -5.35 -45.13 -10.49
C PHE A 895 -6.39 -46.05 -9.82
N HIS A 896 -7.38 -46.58 -10.55
CA HIS A 896 -8.24 -47.64 -10.01
C HIS A 896 -7.49 -48.93 -9.64
N ARG A 897 -6.27 -49.11 -10.16
CA ARG A 897 -5.39 -50.24 -9.82
C ARG A 897 -4.18 -49.82 -8.99
N LEU A 898 -4.08 -48.56 -8.58
CA LEU A 898 -2.98 -48.06 -7.77
C LEU A 898 -2.84 -48.78 -6.42
N PRO A 899 -3.92 -49.05 -5.65
CA PRO A 899 -3.83 -49.86 -4.44
C PRO A 899 -3.20 -51.23 -4.70
N GLU A 900 -3.62 -51.90 -5.77
CA GLU A 900 -3.08 -53.21 -6.15
C GLU A 900 -1.60 -53.12 -6.50
N VAL A 901 -1.16 -52.07 -7.20
CA VAL A 901 0.25 -51.84 -7.56
C VAL A 901 1.10 -51.56 -6.33
N LEU A 902 0.66 -50.67 -5.43
CA LEU A 902 1.36 -50.36 -4.18
C LEU A 902 1.45 -51.58 -3.26
N LEU A 903 0.37 -52.37 -3.19
CA LEU A 903 0.32 -53.63 -2.44
C LEU A 903 1.33 -54.64 -3.00
N VAL A 904 1.40 -54.79 -4.34
CA VAL A 904 2.39 -55.66 -4.99
C VAL A 904 3.81 -55.19 -4.70
N LEU A 905 4.08 -53.89 -4.73
CA LEU A 905 5.37 -53.32 -4.38
C LEU A 905 5.76 -53.67 -2.94
N TYR A 906 4.88 -53.41 -1.98
CA TYR A 906 5.12 -53.77 -0.58
C TYR A 906 5.41 -55.26 -0.40
N ALA A 907 4.56 -56.11 -1.00
CA ALA A 907 4.68 -57.57 -0.92
C ALA A 907 5.99 -58.10 -1.50
N TRP A 908 6.36 -57.60 -2.68
CA TRP A 908 7.60 -57.97 -3.36
C TRP A 908 8.83 -57.46 -2.58
N GLY A 909 8.78 -56.23 -2.07
CA GLY A 909 9.83 -55.65 -1.22
C GLY A 909 10.07 -56.47 0.03
N LYS A 910 9.00 -56.92 0.70
CA LYS A 910 9.07 -57.86 1.83
C LYS A 910 9.67 -59.21 1.42
N GLN A 911 9.22 -59.80 0.31
CA GLN A 911 9.74 -61.09 -0.18
C GLN A 911 11.26 -61.03 -0.49
N LYS A 912 11.74 -59.88 -0.97
CA LYS A 912 13.16 -59.65 -1.29
C LYS A 912 14.00 -59.17 -0.10
N GLY A 913 13.39 -58.98 1.07
CA GLY A 913 14.09 -58.46 2.26
C GLY A 913 14.49 -57.00 2.14
N LEU A 914 13.85 -56.23 1.25
CA LEU A 914 14.05 -54.79 1.08
C LEU A 914 13.21 -53.98 2.07
N LEU A 915 12.06 -54.53 2.49
CA LEU A 915 11.16 -53.93 3.46
C LEU A 915 10.98 -54.86 4.67
N THR A 916 11.05 -54.28 5.86
CA THR A 916 10.74 -54.95 7.14
C THR A 916 9.24 -54.77 7.42
N PRO A 917 8.48 -55.82 7.77
CA PRO A 917 7.07 -55.67 8.07
C PRO A 917 6.83 -54.80 9.30
N THR A 918 6.06 -53.73 9.15
CA THR A 918 5.67 -52.80 10.24
C THR A 918 4.24 -53.04 10.73
N ALA A 919 3.35 -53.52 9.85
CA ALA A 919 1.99 -53.97 10.21
C ALA A 919 1.60 -55.33 9.58
N GLN A 920 0.51 -55.92 10.06
CA GLN A 920 -0.15 -57.07 9.39
C GLN A 920 -1.11 -56.54 8.32
N LEU A 921 -0.75 -56.72 7.05
CA LEU A 921 -1.67 -56.42 5.95
C LEU A 921 -2.87 -57.39 5.92
N PRO A 922 -4.06 -56.94 5.49
CA PRO A 922 -5.28 -57.75 5.46
C PRO A 922 -5.31 -58.83 4.35
N TYR A 923 -4.18 -59.13 3.70
CA TYR A 923 -4.11 -60.02 2.53
C TYR A 923 -3.37 -61.32 2.83
N ALA A 924 -3.90 -62.45 2.35
CA ALA A 924 -3.28 -63.77 2.47
C ALA A 924 -2.08 -63.95 1.52
N GLY A 925 -1.09 -64.76 1.93
CA GLY A 925 0.16 -64.97 1.17
C GLY A 925 0.00 -65.51 -0.25
N GLU A 926 -1.04 -66.31 -0.51
CA GLU A 926 -1.33 -66.85 -1.85
C GLU A 926 -1.88 -65.78 -2.82
N ASP A 927 -2.65 -64.81 -2.31
CA ASP A 927 -3.23 -63.73 -3.11
C ASP A 927 -2.19 -62.70 -3.53
N LEU A 928 -1.22 -62.43 -2.65
CA LEU A 928 -0.06 -61.57 -2.93
C LEU A 928 0.79 -62.13 -4.08
N GLN A 929 1.02 -63.45 -4.11
CA GLN A 929 1.79 -64.08 -5.19
C GLN A 929 1.06 -64.04 -6.54
N ARG A 930 -0.27 -64.12 -6.54
CA ARG A 930 -1.10 -63.94 -7.75
C ARG A 930 -1.01 -62.51 -8.28
N LEU A 931 -1.08 -61.51 -7.40
CA LEU A 931 -0.97 -60.09 -7.78
C LEU A 931 0.43 -59.75 -8.33
N ILE A 932 1.51 -60.28 -7.73
CA ILE A 932 2.87 -60.13 -8.25
C ILE A 932 2.97 -60.67 -9.69
N ASN A 933 2.36 -61.82 -9.97
CA ASN A 933 2.34 -62.41 -11.32
C ASN A 933 1.46 -61.61 -12.30
N ALA A 934 0.49 -60.84 -11.80
CA ALA A 934 -0.41 -60.01 -12.59
C ALA A 934 0.13 -58.60 -12.88
N LEU A 935 1.20 -58.16 -12.18
CA LEU A 935 1.81 -56.83 -12.31
C LEU A 935 2.08 -56.39 -13.76
N PRO A 936 2.58 -57.24 -14.69
CA PRO A 936 2.79 -56.83 -16.09
C PRO A 936 1.50 -56.41 -16.82
N ASN A 937 0.33 -56.86 -16.35
CA ASN A 937 -0.98 -56.53 -16.90
C ASN A 937 -1.66 -55.37 -16.17
N MET A 938 -1.04 -54.85 -15.10
CA MET A 938 -1.54 -53.76 -14.25
C MET A 938 -0.93 -52.42 -14.59
N VAL A 939 0.31 -52.43 -15.08
CA VAL A 939 1.09 -51.24 -15.40
C VAL A 939 1.40 -51.17 -16.89
N ARG A 940 1.50 -49.96 -17.45
CA ARG A 940 1.87 -49.76 -18.87
C ARG A 940 3.38 -49.83 -19.12
N VAL A 941 4.15 -50.28 -18.13
CA VAL A 941 5.60 -50.34 -18.11
C VAL A 941 6.07 -51.75 -17.77
N LYS A 942 7.31 -52.10 -18.15
CA LYS A 942 7.88 -53.43 -17.83
C LYS A 942 7.91 -53.62 -16.31
N ALA A 943 7.45 -54.77 -15.82
CA ALA A 943 7.40 -55.09 -14.39
C ALA A 943 8.77 -54.96 -13.68
N ASP A 944 9.87 -55.23 -14.39
CA ASP A 944 11.23 -55.04 -13.88
C ASP A 944 11.55 -53.57 -13.54
N LYS A 945 10.94 -52.60 -14.23
CA LYS A 945 11.09 -51.17 -13.92
C LYS A 945 10.36 -50.78 -12.64
N VAL A 946 9.16 -51.34 -12.44
CA VAL A 946 8.33 -51.08 -11.26
C VAL A 946 8.99 -51.66 -10.00
N THR A 947 9.50 -52.89 -10.10
CA THR A 947 10.22 -53.53 -8.99
C THR A 947 11.62 -52.95 -8.76
N GLY A 948 12.33 -52.54 -9.82
CA GLY A 948 13.60 -51.82 -9.75
C GLY A 948 13.47 -50.49 -9.00
N MET A 949 12.43 -49.70 -9.28
CA MET A 949 12.13 -48.46 -8.56
C MET A 949 12.08 -48.66 -7.04
N LEU A 950 11.40 -49.71 -6.57
CA LEU A 950 11.33 -49.98 -5.13
C LEU A 950 12.68 -50.39 -4.55
N ALA A 951 13.48 -51.15 -5.30
CA ALA A 951 14.84 -51.50 -4.87
C ALA A 951 15.72 -50.26 -4.73
N ASP A 952 15.63 -49.33 -5.69
CA ASP A 952 16.39 -48.08 -5.66
C ASP A 952 15.91 -47.16 -4.52
N PHE A 953 14.59 -47.03 -4.33
CA PHE A 953 13.99 -46.30 -3.20
C PHE A 953 14.43 -46.89 -1.84
N ALA A 954 14.39 -48.22 -1.70
CA ALA A 954 14.83 -48.91 -0.49
C ALA A 954 16.36 -48.85 -0.29
N ALA A 955 17.16 -48.58 -1.34
CA ALA A 955 18.61 -48.41 -1.24
C ALA A 955 19.03 -46.96 -0.92
N ALA A 956 18.25 -45.97 -1.34
CA ALA A 956 18.52 -44.53 -1.16
C ALA A 956 18.76 -44.14 0.31
N LYS A 957 19.67 -43.21 0.62
CA LYS A 957 19.97 -42.88 2.03
C LYS A 957 18.89 -42.01 2.67
N ARG A 958 18.27 -41.14 1.86
CA ARG A 958 17.31 -40.12 2.26
C ARG A 958 16.09 -40.14 1.32
N PRO A 959 15.36 -41.28 1.22
CA PRO A 959 14.19 -41.39 0.38
C PRO A 959 13.03 -40.52 0.90
N VAL A 960 12.35 -39.85 -0.01
CA VAL A 960 11.13 -39.07 0.27
C VAL A 960 10.01 -39.52 -0.66
N ILE A 961 8.79 -39.65 -0.13
CA ILE A 961 7.57 -39.83 -0.91
C ILE A 961 6.82 -38.50 -0.90
N ILE A 962 6.37 -38.04 -2.06
CA ILE A 962 5.47 -36.88 -2.18
C ILE A 962 4.21 -37.37 -2.84
N ALA A 963 3.06 -37.14 -2.21
CA ALA A 963 1.77 -37.65 -2.62
C ALA A 963 0.79 -36.49 -2.84
N ASN A 964 0.14 -36.43 -4.00
CA ASN A 964 -1.03 -35.57 -4.17
C ASN A 964 -2.22 -36.23 -3.46
N GLY A 965 -2.52 -35.76 -2.25
CA GLY A 965 -3.52 -36.35 -1.39
C GLY A 965 -4.95 -36.19 -1.91
N ASP A 966 -5.23 -35.14 -2.69
CA ASP A 966 -6.54 -34.95 -3.32
C ASP A 966 -6.86 -36.02 -4.38
N SER A 967 -5.83 -36.73 -4.89
CA SER A 967 -5.97 -37.77 -5.92
C SER A 967 -5.91 -39.20 -5.36
N LEU A 968 -5.78 -39.38 -4.04
CA LEU A 968 -5.47 -40.67 -3.42
C LEU A 968 -6.47 -41.02 -2.30
N GLY A 969 -6.86 -42.29 -2.20
CA GLY A 969 -7.71 -42.80 -1.12
C GLY A 969 -6.93 -43.24 0.12
N ASP A 970 -7.66 -43.67 1.16
CA ASP A 970 -7.07 -44.10 2.43
C ASP A 970 -6.15 -45.32 2.28
N GLU A 971 -6.51 -46.27 1.41
CA GLU A 971 -5.71 -47.47 1.17
C GLU A 971 -4.34 -47.15 0.55
N GLU A 972 -4.30 -46.24 -0.41
CA GLU A 972 -3.05 -45.78 -1.02
C GLU A 972 -2.16 -45.06 -0.01
N HIS A 973 -2.73 -44.14 0.78
CA HIS A 973 -2.00 -43.44 1.84
C HIS A 973 -1.41 -44.41 2.86
N TYR A 974 -2.21 -45.39 3.31
CA TYR A 974 -1.75 -46.43 4.22
C TYR A 974 -0.60 -47.26 3.64
N LEU A 975 -0.71 -47.69 2.37
CA LEU A 975 0.34 -48.48 1.70
C LEU A 975 1.62 -47.67 1.48
N LEU A 976 1.53 -46.39 1.13
CA LEU A 976 2.70 -45.50 1.00
C LEU A 976 3.42 -45.34 2.35
N ASN A 977 2.66 -45.16 3.43
CA ASN A 977 3.18 -45.14 4.79
C ASN A 977 3.91 -46.43 5.15
N GLU A 978 3.31 -47.58 4.88
CA GLU A 978 3.91 -48.89 5.16
C GLU A 978 5.15 -49.15 4.30
N ILE A 979 5.19 -48.69 3.05
CA ILE A 979 6.38 -48.78 2.19
C ILE A 979 7.52 -47.94 2.79
N LEU A 980 7.25 -46.68 3.17
CA LEU A 980 8.25 -45.83 3.79
C LEU A 980 8.74 -46.41 5.12
N ALA A 981 7.83 -46.76 6.03
CA ALA A 981 8.15 -47.32 7.33
C ALA A 981 8.94 -48.64 7.21
N GLY A 982 8.57 -49.49 6.25
CA GLY A 982 9.25 -50.75 5.99
C GLY A 982 10.71 -50.62 5.55
N THR A 983 11.12 -49.46 5.00
CA THR A 983 12.54 -49.22 4.71
C THR A 983 13.40 -49.04 5.97
N GLY A 984 12.79 -48.77 7.13
CA GLY A 984 13.46 -48.38 8.36
C GLY A 984 14.06 -46.96 8.32
N LYS A 985 13.79 -46.18 7.27
CA LYS A 985 14.32 -44.82 7.05
C LYS A 985 13.28 -43.77 7.43
N THR A 986 12.98 -43.70 8.72
CA THR A 986 12.09 -42.69 9.31
C THR A 986 12.86 -41.66 10.14
N GLY A 987 14.19 -41.63 10.02
CA GLY A 987 15.08 -40.62 10.65
C GLY A 987 15.22 -39.33 9.83
N GLN A 988 16.14 -38.44 10.21
CA GLN A 988 16.40 -37.17 9.49
C GLN A 988 16.72 -37.40 8.00
N GLY A 989 16.05 -36.66 7.12
CA GLY A 989 16.23 -36.70 5.67
C GLY A 989 15.26 -37.62 4.90
N SER A 990 14.30 -38.27 5.56
CA SER A 990 13.28 -39.11 4.92
C SER A 990 11.88 -38.81 5.45
N GLY A 991 10.85 -39.00 4.63
CA GLY A 991 9.47 -38.76 5.03
C GLY A 991 8.46 -38.90 3.87
N LEU A 992 7.18 -38.82 4.21
CA LEU A 992 6.05 -38.75 3.28
C LEU A 992 5.37 -37.38 3.42
N VAL A 993 5.24 -36.65 2.33
CA VAL A 993 4.54 -35.35 2.27
C VAL A 993 3.24 -35.52 1.50
N CYS A 994 2.09 -35.34 2.14
CA CYS A 994 0.79 -35.35 1.47
C CYS A 994 0.26 -33.93 1.26
N LEU A 995 -0.05 -33.62 0.00
CA LEU A 995 -0.48 -32.29 -0.45
C LEU A 995 -2.00 -32.26 -0.62
N TYR A 996 -2.66 -31.23 -0.08
CA TYR A 996 -4.11 -31.05 -0.17
C TYR A 996 -4.46 -29.61 -0.50
N ARG A 997 -5.55 -29.44 -1.24
CA ARG A 997 -6.28 -28.17 -1.37
C ARG A 997 -6.98 -27.89 -0.03
N GLY A 998 -6.76 -26.71 0.53
CA GLY A 998 -7.10 -26.38 1.93
C GLY A 998 -5.86 -26.20 2.80
N GLY A 999 -5.59 -24.95 3.20
CA GLY A 999 -4.34 -24.55 3.88
C GLY A 999 -4.06 -25.23 5.21
N ASN A 1000 -5.10 -25.67 5.89
CA ASN A 1000 -5.07 -26.23 7.23
C ASN A 1000 -5.66 -27.65 7.30
N ALA A 1001 -5.61 -28.40 6.19
CA ALA A 1001 -6.18 -29.74 6.11
C ALA A 1001 -5.66 -30.69 7.22
N TYR A 1002 -4.39 -30.57 7.61
CA TYR A 1002 -3.82 -31.37 8.70
C TYR A 1002 -4.32 -30.90 10.07
N GLY A 1003 -4.36 -29.59 10.29
CA GLY A 1003 -4.81 -28.99 11.54
C GLY A 1003 -6.28 -29.23 11.80
N GLN A 1004 -7.11 -29.27 10.77
CA GLN A 1004 -8.54 -29.50 10.90
C GLN A 1004 -8.88 -30.81 11.62
N THR A 1005 -8.30 -31.94 11.20
CA THR A 1005 -8.49 -33.23 11.88
C THR A 1005 -7.86 -33.24 13.27
N GLU A 1006 -6.70 -32.60 13.46
CA GLU A 1006 -6.07 -32.42 14.77
C GLU A 1006 -6.98 -31.67 15.75
N MET A 1007 -7.77 -30.72 15.26
CA MET A 1007 -8.74 -29.97 16.05
C MET A 1007 -10.05 -30.74 16.29
N GLY A 1008 -10.19 -31.95 15.74
CA GLY A 1008 -11.36 -32.82 15.95
C GLY A 1008 -12.53 -32.57 14.99
N VAL A 1009 -12.30 -31.91 13.85
CA VAL A 1009 -13.29 -31.82 12.77
C VAL A 1009 -13.26 -33.11 11.96
N HIS A 1010 -13.94 -34.12 12.48
CA HIS A 1010 -14.13 -35.44 11.87
C HIS A 1010 -15.25 -36.17 12.64
N PRO A 1011 -16.07 -37.03 12.01
CA PRO A 1011 -17.19 -37.68 12.67
C PRO A 1011 -16.79 -38.71 13.75
N ASP A 1012 -15.59 -39.28 13.66
CA ASP A 1012 -15.07 -40.29 14.62
C ASP A 1012 -13.93 -39.77 15.52
N LEU A 1013 -13.44 -38.54 15.33
CA LEU A 1013 -12.25 -38.06 16.05
C LEU A 1013 -12.51 -36.78 16.85
N LEU A 1014 -12.09 -36.80 18.11
CA LEU A 1014 -11.94 -35.66 19.02
C LEU A 1014 -10.57 -34.99 18.80
N PRO A 1015 -10.34 -33.78 19.36
CA PRO A 1015 -9.03 -33.12 19.31
C PRO A 1015 -7.88 -34.07 19.68
N GLY A 1016 -6.78 -34.02 18.92
CA GLY A 1016 -5.66 -34.95 19.05
C GLY A 1016 -5.88 -36.31 18.38
N ARG A 1017 -6.84 -36.41 17.46
CA ARG A 1017 -7.24 -37.65 16.77
C ARG A 1017 -7.67 -38.76 17.72
N LEU A 1018 -8.29 -38.40 18.84
CA LEU A 1018 -8.78 -39.36 19.82
C LEU A 1018 -10.14 -39.93 19.38
N PRO A 1019 -10.33 -41.25 19.27
CA PRO A 1019 -11.62 -41.82 18.86
C PRO A 1019 -12.77 -41.41 19.78
N VAL A 1020 -13.89 -40.99 19.22
CA VAL A 1020 -15.10 -40.59 19.99
C VAL A 1020 -15.70 -41.77 20.76
N ASN A 1021 -15.43 -43.00 20.30
CA ASN A 1021 -15.85 -44.27 20.92
C ASN A 1021 -14.84 -44.82 21.95
N SER A 1022 -13.79 -44.07 22.27
CA SER A 1022 -12.79 -44.45 23.28
C SER A 1022 -13.45 -44.78 24.63
N LYS A 1023 -12.77 -45.58 25.46
CA LYS A 1023 -13.27 -45.99 26.77
C LYS A 1023 -13.63 -44.80 27.66
N GLU A 1024 -12.93 -43.67 27.50
CA GLU A 1024 -13.20 -42.42 28.20
C GLU A 1024 -14.38 -41.62 27.62
N ALA A 1025 -14.57 -41.56 26.30
CA ALA A 1025 -15.55 -40.66 25.67
C ALA A 1025 -16.95 -41.27 25.47
N GLN A 1026 -17.06 -42.56 25.09
CA GLN A 1026 -18.33 -43.30 24.91
C GLN A 1026 -19.38 -42.61 24.02
N GLN A 1027 -18.98 -41.82 23.02
CA GLN A 1027 -19.91 -41.10 22.13
C GLN A 1027 -20.22 -41.91 20.86
N LYS A 1028 -21.36 -41.62 20.24
CA LYS A 1028 -21.78 -42.21 18.95
C LYS A 1028 -21.01 -41.56 17.81
N VAL A 1029 -20.49 -42.36 16.88
CA VAL A 1029 -19.81 -41.89 15.66
C VAL A 1029 -20.81 -41.18 14.73
N GLY A 1030 -20.38 -40.08 14.11
CA GLY A 1030 -21.14 -39.39 13.06
C GLY A 1030 -21.09 -40.12 11.71
N TYR A 1031 -21.40 -39.39 10.64
CA TYR A 1031 -21.32 -39.89 9.26
C TYR A 1031 -20.24 -39.15 8.46
N LEU A 1032 -19.57 -39.85 7.55
CA LEU A 1032 -18.60 -39.26 6.62
C LEU A 1032 -19.31 -38.38 5.57
N LEU A 1033 -18.56 -37.48 4.94
CA LEU A 1033 -19.13 -36.51 3.99
C LEU A 1033 -20.08 -37.14 2.94
N PRO A 1034 -19.72 -38.20 2.19
CA PRO A 1034 -20.63 -38.77 1.18
C PRO A 1034 -21.97 -39.25 1.77
N GLN A 1035 -21.93 -39.79 2.99
CA GLN A 1035 -23.12 -40.25 3.71
C GLN A 1035 -23.96 -39.07 4.21
N LEU A 1036 -23.32 -37.99 4.70
CA LEU A 1036 -24.01 -36.76 5.09
C LEU A 1036 -24.74 -36.13 3.88
N LEU A 1037 -24.08 -36.07 2.71
CA LEU A 1037 -24.70 -35.52 1.50
C LEU A 1037 -25.86 -36.40 1.00
N GLU A 1038 -25.71 -37.73 1.02
CA GLU A 1038 -26.81 -38.66 0.69
C GLU A 1038 -28.00 -38.46 1.65
N LYS A 1039 -27.74 -38.31 2.94
CA LYS A 1039 -28.77 -38.06 3.96
C LYS A 1039 -29.43 -36.69 3.83
N ALA A 1040 -28.68 -35.64 3.50
CA ALA A 1040 -29.21 -34.32 3.19
C ALA A 1040 -30.15 -34.36 1.97
N SER A 1041 -29.77 -35.08 0.91
CA SER A 1041 -30.61 -35.26 -0.29
C SER A 1041 -31.95 -35.96 0.02
N ARG A 1042 -31.98 -36.77 1.08
CA ARG A 1042 -33.14 -37.54 1.54
C ARG A 1042 -33.94 -36.87 2.66
N ASN A 1043 -33.62 -35.62 3.02
CA ASN A 1043 -34.20 -34.90 4.17
C ASN A 1043 -34.03 -35.61 5.52
N GLU A 1044 -32.97 -36.43 5.66
CA GLU A 1044 -32.57 -37.02 6.95
C GLU A 1044 -31.68 -36.06 7.75
N ILE A 1045 -30.96 -35.17 7.06
CA ILE A 1045 -30.37 -33.96 7.67
C ILE A 1045 -31.34 -32.81 7.42
N LEU A 1046 -31.91 -32.23 8.47
CA LEU A 1046 -32.85 -31.11 8.39
C LEU A 1046 -32.17 -29.74 8.42
N ALA A 1047 -30.96 -29.66 8.99
CA ALA A 1047 -30.17 -28.44 8.96
C ALA A 1047 -28.70 -28.73 8.63
N LEU A 1048 -28.18 -28.05 7.62
CA LEU A 1048 -26.78 -28.10 7.21
C LEU A 1048 -26.13 -26.74 7.47
N VAL A 1049 -25.10 -26.71 8.31
CA VAL A 1049 -24.28 -25.52 8.56
C VAL A 1049 -22.97 -25.68 7.83
N ILE A 1050 -22.58 -24.71 7.02
CA ILE A 1050 -21.33 -24.73 6.26
C ILE A 1050 -20.51 -23.50 6.64
N LEU A 1051 -19.27 -23.70 7.06
CA LEU A 1051 -18.35 -22.65 7.43
C LEU A 1051 -17.17 -22.63 6.45
N GLY A 1052 -17.21 -21.76 5.43
CA GLY A 1052 -16.14 -21.62 4.44
C GLY A 1052 -16.60 -21.50 2.98
N ASP A 1053 -15.64 -21.27 2.08
CA ASP A 1053 -15.83 -20.91 0.67
C ASP A 1053 -15.58 -22.03 -0.34
N ASP A 1054 -15.21 -23.22 0.10
CA ASP A 1054 -14.75 -24.32 -0.77
C ASP A 1054 -15.83 -25.38 -1.03
N PHE A 1055 -16.99 -25.28 -0.38
CA PHE A 1055 -18.12 -26.16 -0.64
C PHE A 1055 -19.11 -25.55 -1.64
N ILE A 1056 -19.50 -26.29 -2.67
CA ILE A 1056 -20.44 -25.85 -3.71
C ILE A 1056 -21.81 -26.50 -3.46
N LEU A 1057 -22.85 -25.69 -3.33
CA LEU A 1057 -24.22 -26.17 -3.18
C LEU A 1057 -24.82 -26.61 -4.51
N SER A 1058 -25.60 -27.70 -4.48
CA SER A 1058 -26.38 -28.13 -5.64
C SER A 1058 -27.75 -28.67 -5.23
N PRO A 1059 -28.76 -28.59 -6.11
CA PRO A 1059 -30.07 -29.18 -5.87
C PRO A 1059 -30.05 -30.72 -5.75
N GLU A 1060 -28.97 -31.37 -6.17
CA GLU A 1060 -28.78 -32.83 -6.04
C GLU A 1060 -28.34 -33.20 -4.62
N ILE A 1061 -27.63 -32.28 -3.94
CA ILE A 1061 -27.13 -32.46 -2.58
C ILE A 1061 -28.16 -32.03 -1.54
N ILE A 1062 -28.88 -30.93 -1.79
CA ILE A 1062 -29.79 -30.32 -0.83
C ILE A 1062 -31.22 -30.80 -1.06
N GLY A 1063 -31.74 -31.60 -0.13
CA GLY A 1063 -33.14 -32.01 -0.13
C GLY A 1063 -34.10 -30.82 0.06
N LYS A 1064 -35.31 -30.92 -0.47
CA LYS A 1064 -36.30 -29.82 -0.50
C LYS A 1064 -36.63 -29.24 0.88
N ASP A 1065 -36.56 -30.05 1.92
CA ASP A 1065 -36.90 -29.67 3.30
C ASP A 1065 -35.64 -29.50 4.18
N THR A 1066 -34.45 -29.56 3.58
CA THR A 1066 -33.18 -29.32 4.28
C THR A 1066 -32.89 -27.82 4.32
N MET A 1067 -32.82 -27.26 5.51
CA MET A 1067 -32.46 -25.85 5.71
C MET A 1067 -30.94 -25.70 5.68
N VAL A 1068 -30.43 -24.70 4.96
CA VAL A 1068 -29.00 -24.50 4.76
C VAL A 1068 -28.56 -23.13 5.26
N VAL A 1069 -27.53 -23.14 6.11
CA VAL A 1069 -26.87 -21.95 6.64
C VAL A 1069 -25.42 -21.97 6.18
N VAL A 1070 -24.99 -20.93 5.48
CA VAL A 1070 -23.60 -20.82 5.01
C VAL A 1070 -22.96 -19.57 5.59
N ALA A 1071 -21.84 -19.73 6.30
CA ALA A 1071 -20.91 -18.65 6.54
C ALA A 1071 -19.92 -18.62 5.39
N ALA A 1072 -20.04 -17.60 4.52
CA ALA A 1072 -19.25 -17.48 3.32
C ALA A 1072 -18.49 -16.16 3.29
N SER A 1073 -17.33 -16.31 2.71
CA SER A 1073 -16.55 -15.33 2.03
C SER A 1073 -17.35 -14.34 1.16
N THR A 1074 -17.39 -14.71 -0.10
CA THR A 1074 -17.89 -13.95 -1.23
C THR A 1074 -19.24 -14.53 -1.66
N TRP A 1075 -20.10 -13.71 -2.25
CA TRP A 1075 -21.32 -14.23 -2.87
C TRP A 1075 -20.96 -15.12 -4.07
N ARG A 1076 -21.54 -16.34 -4.09
CA ARG A 1076 -21.45 -17.30 -5.19
C ARG A 1076 -22.86 -17.71 -5.59
N ASP A 1077 -23.09 -17.99 -6.88
CA ASP A 1077 -24.45 -18.24 -7.40
C ASP A 1077 -25.15 -19.44 -6.72
N ASP A 1078 -24.39 -20.43 -6.25
CA ASP A 1078 -24.91 -21.58 -5.51
C ASP A 1078 -25.48 -21.21 -4.13
N LEU A 1079 -25.04 -20.09 -3.53
CA LEU A 1079 -25.57 -19.57 -2.26
C LEU A 1079 -27.03 -19.11 -2.37
N ALA A 1080 -27.58 -18.99 -3.58
CA ALA A 1080 -29.02 -18.81 -3.79
C ALA A 1080 -29.86 -19.97 -3.19
N LEU A 1081 -29.24 -21.14 -2.96
CA LEU A 1081 -29.87 -22.28 -2.30
C LEU A 1081 -29.85 -22.18 -0.77
N ALA A 1082 -29.00 -21.33 -0.18
CA ALA A 1082 -28.90 -21.14 1.26
C ALA A 1082 -30.07 -20.32 1.81
N ASP A 1083 -30.59 -20.69 2.97
CA ASP A 1083 -31.64 -19.95 3.68
C ASP A 1083 -31.08 -18.76 4.46
N VAL A 1084 -29.87 -18.91 4.99
CA VAL A 1084 -29.12 -17.83 5.65
C VAL A 1084 -27.69 -17.83 5.13
N VAL A 1085 -27.18 -16.65 4.78
CA VAL A 1085 -25.77 -16.44 4.44
C VAL A 1085 -25.18 -15.43 5.43
N LEU A 1086 -24.12 -15.83 6.11
CA LEU A 1086 -23.40 -15.00 7.09
C LEU A 1086 -22.04 -14.59 6.48
N PRO A 1087 -21.65 -13.31 6.52
CA PRO A 1087 -20.32 -12.88 6.12
C PRO A 1087 -19.24 -13.55 6.97
N LEU A 1088 -18.30 -14.21 6.31
CA LEU A 1088 -17.13 -14.84 6.92
C LEU A 1088 -15.91 -13.92 6.76
N ALA A 1089 -15.07 -13.85 7.78
CA ALA A 1089 -13.76 -13.21 7.73
C ALA A 1089 -12.77 -14.08 6.95
N THR A 1090 -11.94 -13.45 6.11
CA THR A 1090 -10.89 -14.14 5.35
C THR A 1090 -9.62 -14.38 6.18
N PHE A 1091 -8.60 -15.03 5.60
CA PHE A 1091 -7.28 -15.20 6.24
C PHE A 1091 -6.58 -13.87 6.55
N ALA A 1092 -6.95 -12.78 5.87
CA ALA A 1092 -6.42 -11.44 6.10
C ALA A 1092 -7.21 -10.68 7.19
N GLU A 1093 -8.30 -11.26 7.71
CA GLU A 1093 -9.20 -10.65 8.69
C GLU A 1093 -9.28 -11.47 9.99
N SER A 1094 -8.55 -12.59 10.06
CA SER A 1094 -8.62 -13.56 11.16
C SER A 1094 -7.23 -13.82 11.74
N ASP A 1095 -7.16 -13.91 13.06
CA ASP A 1095 -5.97 -14.32 13.80
C ASP A 1095 -6.06 -15.78 14.22
N GLY A 1096 -4.97 -16.52 14.12
CA GLY A 1096 -4.91 -17.90 14.56
C GLY A 1096 -3.69 -18.65 14.03
N THR A 1097 -3.82 -19.95 13.87
CA THR A 1097 -2.74 -20.83 13.41
C THR A 1097 -3.23 -21.86 12.40
N VAL A 1098 -2.31 -22.36 11.56
CA VAL A 1098 -2.55 -23.50 10.66
C VAL A 1098 -1.40 -24.50 10.73
N ILE A 1099 -1.66 -25.76 10.35
CA ILE A 1099 -0.63 -26.80 10.22
C ILE A 1099 -0.44 -27.11 8.75
N ASN A 1100 0.78 -26.90 8.25
CA ASN A 1100 1.12 -27.16 6.85
C ASN A 1100 1.49 -28.64 6.60
N CYS A 1101 1.79 -28.97 5.35
CA CYS A 1101 2.16 -30.30 4.90
C CYS A 1101 3.54 -30.78 5.37
N GLU A 1102 4.30 -29.98 6.10
CA GLU A 1102 5.54 -30.38 6.80
C GLU A 1102 5.27 -30.74 8.27
N GLY A 1103 4.03 -30.58 8.74
CA GLY A 1103 3.66 -30.71 10.15
C GLY A 1103 4.07 -29.50 11.01
N ARG A 1104 4.35 -28.35 10.38
CA ARG A 1104 4.73 -27.11 11.07
C ARG A 1104 3.49 -26.30 11.43
N LEU A 1105 3.43 -25.81 12.66
CA LEU A 1105 2.44 -24.83 13.11
C LEU A 1105 2.86 -23.43 12.64
N LEU A 1106 2.02 -22.77 11.86
CA LEU A 1106 2.28 -21.47 11.24
C LEU A 1106 1.25 -20.43 11.72
N PRO A 1107 1.67 -19.18 11.98
CA PRO A 1107 0.76 -18.11 12.38
C PRO A 1107 -0.04 -17.57 11.19
N VAL A 1108 -1.30 -17.24 11.43
CA VAL A 1108 -2.17 -16.44 10.56
C VAL A 1108 -2.48 -15.16 11.33
N ASN A 1109 -2.07 -14.03 10.77
CA ASN A 1109 -2.25 -12.71 11.40
C ASN A 1109 -3.23 -11.88 10.59
N ALA A 1110 -4.19 -11.27 11.26
CA ALA A 1110 -5.15 -10.36 10.68
C ALA A 1110 -4.43 -9.07 10.22
N ALA A 1111 -4.64 -8.75 8.95
CA ALA A 1111 -4.16 -7.55 8.28
C ALA A 1111 -5.22 -6.45 8.20
N LEU A 1112 -6.49 -6.80 8.29
CA LEU A 1112 -7.64 -5.90 8.16
C LEU A 1112 -8.70 -6.26 9.21
N GLU A 1113 -9.58 -5.30 9.50
CA GLU A 1113 -10.80 -5.60 10.26
C GLU A 1113 -11.79 -6.37 9.37
N PRO A 1114 -12.59 -7.30 9.93
CA PRO A 1114 -13.56 -8.07 9.16
C PRO A 1114 -14.58 -7.19 8.45
N PHE A 1115 -14.74 -7.38 7.14
CA PHE A 1115 -15.67 -6.56 6.35
C PHE A 1115 -17.15 -6.84 6.69
N GLY A 1116 -17.44 -8.03 7.22
CA GLY A 1116 -18.73 -8.38 7.80
C GLY A 1116 -19.02 -7.73 9.16
N GLY A 1117 -18.03 -7.08 9.78
CA GLY A 1117 -18.11 -6.48 11.12
C GLY A 1117 -18.02 -7.46 12.28
N LYS A 1118 -17.80 -8.76 12.02
CA LYS A 1118 -17.54 -9.81 13.01
C LYS A 1118 -16.47 -10.75 12.50
N ASN A 1119 -15.60 -11.21 13.40
CA ASN A 1119 -14.69 -12.31 13.09
C ASN A 1119 -15.42 -13.66 13.20
N ASN A 1120 -14.78 -14.72 12.70
CA ASN A 1120 -15.39 -16.05 12.61
C ASN A 1120 -15.69 -16.67 13.99
N LEU A 1121 -14.86 -16.39 15.01
CA LEU A 1121 -15.09 -16.88 16.37
C LEU A 1121 -16.34 -16.24 16.99
N GLU A 1122 -16.53 -14.93 16.80
CA GLU A 1122 -17.71 -14.19 17.25
C GLU A 1122 -19.01 -14.74 16.67
N ILE A 1123 -19.01 -15.14 15.39
CA ILE A 1123 -20.17 -15.77 14.75
C ILE A 1123 -20.57 -17.03 15.53
N ILE A 1124 -19.61 -17.90 15.86
CA ILE A 1124 -19.89 -19.14 16.60
C ILE A 1124 -20.36 -18.83 18.03
N TYR A 1125 -19.74 -17.86 18.71
CA TYR A 1125 -20.16 -17.44 20.05
C TYR A 1125 -21.59 -16.90 20.08
N ASP A 1126 -21.96 -16.07 19.12
CA ASP A 1126 -23.29 -15.48 19.02
C ASP A 1126 -24.36 -16.54 18.74
N LEU A 1127 -24.06 -17.52 17.86
CA LEU A 1127 -24.93 -18.67 17.61
C LEU A 1127 -25.11 -19.54 18.86
N ALA A 1128 -24.03 -19.87 19.56
CA ALA A 1128 -24.08 -20.64 20.80
C ALA A 1128 -24.92 -19.96 21.89
N LYS A 1129 -24.74 -18.64 22.03
CA LYS A 1129 -25.51 -17.80 22.94
C LYS A 1129 -27.00 -17.76 22.56
N ALA A 1130 -27.32 -17.61 21.28
CA ALA A 1130 -28.70 -17.60 20.79
C ALA A 1130 -29.42 -18.94 20.97
N LEU A 1131 -28.69 -20.06 20.92
CA LEU A 1131 -29.19 -21.40 21.23
C LEU A 1131 -29.31 -21.70 22.74
N GLY A 1132 -29.00 -20.72 23.60
CA GLY A 1132 -29.11 -20.85 25.06
C GLY A 1132 -27.99 -21.65 25.73
N LYS A 1133 -26.89 -21.92 25.01
CA LYS A 1133 -25.70 -22.62 25.51
C LYS A 1133 -24.43 -21.80 25.18
N PRO A 1134 -24.24 -20.63 25.81
CA PRO A 1134 -23.11 -19.76 25.50
C PRO A 1134 -21.78 -20.45 25.81
N LEU A 1135 -20.86 -20.39 24.86
CA LEU A 1135 -19.45 -20.76 25.08
C LEU A 1135 -18.71 -19.59 25.73
N SER A 1136 -17.64 -19.87 26.47
CA SER A 1136 -16.78 -18.82 27.05
C SER A 1136 -16.11 -18.06 25.92
N GLN A 1137 -16.25 -16.73 25.89
CA GLN A 1137 -15.50 -15.92 24.94
C GLN A 1137 -14.02 -15.96 25.29
N GLN A 1138 -13.20 -16.37 24.31
CA GLN A 1138 -11.76 -16.56 24.41
C GLN A 1138 -11.11 -15.95 23.17
N SER A 1139 -9.90 -15.40 23.33
CA SER A 1139 -9.00 -15.03 22.24
C SER A 1139 -8.49 -16.27 21.49
N ALA A 1140 -7.94 -16.08 20.28
CA ALA A 1140 -7.35 -17.16 19.49
C ALA A 1140 -6.28 -17.94 20.29
N ALA A 1141 -5.39 -17.22 20.97
CA ALA A 1141 -4.34 -17.83 21.81
C ALA A 1141 -4.91 -18.70 22.96
N GLU A 1142 -5.99 -18.24 23.62
CA GLU A 1142 -6.66 -19.01 24.67
C GLU A 1142 -7.35 -20.26 24.12
N ILE A 1143 -7.95 -20.18 22.93
CA ILE A 1143 -8.56 -21.34 22.27
C ILE A 1143 -7.48 -22.36 21.89
N LEU A 1144 -6.35 -21.91 21.34
CA LEU A 1144 -5.24 -22.79 20.99
C LEU A 1144 -4.67 -23.50 22.22
N ALA A 1145 -4.54 -22.79 23.35
CA ALA A 1145 -4.13 -23.37 24.63
C ALA A 1145 -5.14 -24.42 25.13
N GLU A 1146 -6.44 -24.17 24.98
CA GLU A 1146 -7.49 -25.14 25.32
C GLU A 1146 -7.42 -26.38 24.41
N ALA A 1147 -7.21 -26.20 23.10
CA ALA A 1147 -7.06 -27.29 22.15
C ALA A 1147 -5.86 -28.19 22.51
N LYS A 1148 -4.70 -27.59 22.85
CA LYS A 1148 -3.52 -28.31 23.34
C LYS A 1148 -3.83 -29.09 24.62
N ALA A 1149 -4.51 -28.47 25.58
CA ALA A 1149 -4.92 -29.14 26.81
C ALA A 1149 -5.89 -30.31 26.58
N ALA A 1150 -6.70 -30.24 25.51
CA ALA A 1150 -7.60 -31.31 25.07
C ALA A 1150 -6.89 -32.43 24.28
N GLY A 1151 -5.58 -32.34 24.06
CA GLY A 1151 -4.78 -33.37 23.40
C GLY A 1151 -4.43 -33.10 21.93
N ALA A 1152 -4.82 -31.96 21.36
CA ALA A 1152 -4.43 -31.57 20.01
C ALA A 1152 -2.93 -31.17 19.93
N LEU A 1153 -2.38 -31.16 18.71
CA LEU A 1153 -1.02 -30.69 18.40
C LEU A 1153 0.11 -31.54 18.99
N GLN A 1154 -0.15 -32.80 19.35
CA GLN A 1154 0.90 -33.71 19.86
C GLN A 1154 1.89 -34.19 18.78
N ILE A 1155 1.59 -33.96 17.51
CA ILE A 1155 2.35 -34.47 16.34
C ILE A 1155 3.12 -33.34 15.63
N VAL A 1156 3.02 -32.08 16.12
CA VAL A 1156 3.76 -30.95 15.55
C VAL A 1156 5.27 -31.18 15.73
N ALA A 1157 6.06 -31.01 14.68
CA ALA A 1157 7.51 -31.18 14.75
C ALA A 1157 8.11 -30.22 15.79
N ASP A 1158 8.95 -30.74 16.71
CA ASP A 1158 9.59 -30.04 17.84
C ASP A 1158 10.53 -28.85 17.44
N ASP A 1159 10.62 -28.49 16.15
CA ASP A 1159 11.51 -27.42 15.65
C ASP A 1159 10.84 -26.03 15.65
N LEU A 1160 10.13 -25.68 16.73
CA LEU A 1160 9.93 -24.25 17.04
C LEU A 1160 11.30 -23.71 17.45
N ALA A 1161 11.97 -22.98 16.57
CA ALA A 1161 13.08 -22.12 16.98
C ALA A 1161 12.57 -21.25 18.14
N SER A 1162 13.24 -21.32 19.28
CA SER A 1162 12.81 -20.72 20.56
C SER A 1162 12.45 -19.25 20.49
N ASP A 1163 12.89 -18.54 19.45
CA ASP A 1163 12.69 -17.10 19.28
C ASP A 1163 11.33 -16.75 18.62
N GLU A 1164 10.66 -17.69 17.94
CA GLU A 1164 9.35 -17.44 17.31
C GLU A 1164 8.17 -17.84 18.20
N ALA A 1165 8.34 -18.83 19.07
CA ALA A 1165 7.31 -19.24 20.03
C ALA A 1165 7.02 -18.15 21.08
N ASP A 1166 8.04 -17.39 21.49
CA ASP A 1166 7.93 -16.26 22.42
C ASP A 1166 7.36 -14.98 21.77
N ALA A 1167 7.26 -14.93 20.44
CA ALA A 1167 6.63 -13.84 19.70
C ALA A 1167 5.15 -14.13 19.34
N ILE A 1168 4.75 -15.39 19.38
CA ILE A 1168 3.38 -15.88 19.11
C ILE A 1168 2.54 -15.99 20.40
N ALA A 1169 3.20 -16.20 21.55
CA ALA A 1169 2.58 -16.15 22.88
C ALA A 1169 2.54 -14.71 23.43
#